data_AF-A0A6J8ETS6-F1
#
_entry.id   AF-A0A6J8ETS6-F1
#
_cell.length_a   1.000
_cell.length_b   1.000
_cell.length_c   1.000
_cell.angle_alpha   90.00
_cell.angle_beta   90.00
_cell.angle_gamma   90.00
#
_symmetry.space_group_name_H-M   'P 1'
#
loop_
_entity.id
_entity.type
_entity.pdbx_description
1 polymer ?
#
loop_
_entity_poly.entity_id
_entity_poly.type
_entity_poly.pdbx_seq_one_letter_code
_entity_poly.pdbx_strand_id
1 'polypeptide(L)'
;MEMTTAVLNILILVLLSIQVYCKIYEINTPDALKNCFDQKRLNGNSSDPHWDSAHAYCIQKNNWHLLKTAWGNISIETENWVDELLRMSEHEIEGTRLKRQASRRRRRLRIRKEYRVLSDTERNNFHRAINMLKRDTSVRPNRYDALGLLHQRLVDDIHHGAAFLPFHRVLLVVCENALRQKIPGVTIPYWDSRLDKPLRDATRSIMWSNSFMGSCKGRVRNGPFRNWNTPAGPLVRNGGQIGDLFDYSTIRAILTRSRLHEIAEPNAVPPYDYEIRHGDVHQWVGGLMEPAETAGFDPIFYLHHSFVDYVWELFRRNQQRRGVNPTTDYPSDYGPASQAPRRPMRLGRLRNIHGMSSMYTSRIYSYEPAPTCSFTNTNCGSSYLRCITRSGTPRCVSVEIISRRQSRRRRSRRRRTRRRRTGRNSRSRRRGKRQALNETAIMDLDTFTDGYVGPTYTDQMISPVNDICPSTNPYNVIQNMYLMNGLSDTRVWVYVPVKIVYKRQPEQMQFDSFPVKRGQLDAFQDIYDPTGYSSLIDLFPVKPQPRTCGEMDSIFTKVAVHSDGLNYHGSYREFALLDARQPFDSSIMYMAVKSPQMGPTDVVLTAYGPCGNVCKPHCRDLIGGYKHCDGSIKITNRGPKGYGEDYGDAVRMLWSAPGPDHLPTINESDIFLHFVCD
;
A
#
# COMPACT_ATOMS: atom_id res chain seq x y z
N MET A 1 -39.82 -0.72 -60.37
CA MET A 1 -39.23 -1.88 -59.67
C MET A 1 -37.78 -1.64 -59.23
N GLU A 2 -37.09 -0.61 -59.74
CA GLU A 2 -35.69 -0.29 -59.37
C GLU A 2 -35.52 0.58 -58.11
N MET A 3 -36.54 1.38 -57.75
CA MET A 3 -36.49 2.25 -56.57
C MET A 3 -36.57 1.45 -55.25
N THR A 4 -37.25 0.30 -55.27
CA THR A 4 -37.42 -0.59 -54.11
C THR A 4 -36.15 -1.37 -53.80
N THR A 5 -35.36 -1.74 -54.82
CA THR A 5 -34.08 -2.42 -54.64
C THR A 5 -32.99 -1.51 -54.10
N ALA A 6 -33.00 -0.21 -54.46
CA ALA A 6 -32.05 0.77 -53.92
C ALA A 6 -32.30 1.05 -52.44
N VAL A 7 -33.57 1.24 -52.03
CA VAL A 7 -33.93 1.44 -50.62
C VAL A 7 -33.69 0.19 -49.78
N LEU A 8 -33.96 -1.00 -50.33
CA LEU A 8 -33.67 -2.27 -49.65
C LEU A 8 -32.16 -2.49 -49.51
N ASN A 9 -31.35 -2.15 -50.52
CA ASN A 9 -29.89 -2.25 -50.45
C ASN A 9 -29.28 -1.22 -49.48
N ILE A 10 -29.85 -0.01 -49.38
CA ILE A 10 -29.44 0.98 -48.37
C ILE A 10 -29.87 0.54 -46.98
N LEU A 11 -31.08 -0.01 -46.80
CA LEU A 11 -31.50 -0.60 -45.52
C LEU A 11 -30.62 -1.80 -45.15
N ILE A 12 -30.24 -2.65 -46.11
CA ILE A 12 -29.35 -3.78 -45.89
C ILE A 12 -27.92 -3.29 -45.61
N LEU A 13 -27.41 -2.23 -46.25
CA LEU A 13 -26.11 -1.60 -45.93
C LEU A 13 -26.12 -0.87 -44.59
N VAL A 14 -27.24 -0.28 -44.18
CA VAL A 14 -27.44 0.33 -42.86
C VAL A 14 -27.61 -0.75 -41.79
N LEU A 15 -28.32 -1.84 -42.07
CA LEU A 15 -28.48 -2.99 -41.17
C LEU A 15 -27.20 -3.86 -41.09
N LEU A 16 -26.42 -3.95 -42.17
CA LEU A 16 -25.10 -4.59 -42.20
C LEU A 16 -24.02 -3.69 -41.57
N SER A 17 -24.16 -2.36 -41.64
CA SER A 17 -23.27 -1.44 -40.89
C SER A 17 -23.63 -1.30 -39.40
N ILE A 18 -24.84 -1.74 -39.00
CA ILE A 18 -25.27 -1.84 -37.60
C ILE A 18 -24.81 -3.16 -36.93
N GLN A 19 -24.16 -4.08 -37.64
CA GLN A 19 -23.63 -5.34 -37.08
C GLN A 19 -22.09 -5.39 -37.03
N VAL A 20 -21.48 -4.43 -36.35
CA VAL A 20 -20.23 -4.67 -35.62
C VAL A 20 -20.50 -4.34 -34.15
N TYR A 21 -21.25 -5.23 -33.50
CA TYR A 21 -21.63 -5.11 -32.09
C TYR A 21 -20.36 -4.90 -31.23
N CYS A 22 -20.29 -3.75 -30.57
CA CYS A 22 -19.17 -3.24 -29.78
C CYS A 22 -18.32 -4.27 -29.01
N LYS A 23 -17.02 -4.00 -28.97
CA LYS A 23 -15.95 -4.80 -28.34
C LYS A 23 -16.10 -4.84 -26.80
N ILE A 24 -16.42 -3.67 -26.29
CA ILE A 24 -16.56 -3.28 -24.89
C ILE A 24 -17.76 -2.32 -24.85
N TYR A 25 -18.60 -2.43 -23.82
CA TYR A 25 -19.76 -1.56 -23.63
C TYR A 25 -19.71 -0.94 -22.26
N GLU A 26 -20.14 0.32 -22.16
CA GLU A 26 -20.48 0.93 -20.90
C GLU A 26 -21.63 0.15 -20.25
N ILE A 27 -21.52 -0.11 -18.95
CA ILE A 27 -22.63 -0.61 -18.13
C ILE A 27 -22.81 0.31 -16.93
N ASN A 28 -24.01 0.29 -16.36
CA ASN A 28 -24.26 1.02 -15.12
C ASN A 28 -23.48 0.36 -13.99
N THR A 29 -22.82 1.17 -13.17
CA THR A 29 -22.28 0.70 -11.90
C THR A 29 -23.44 0.20 -11.03
N PRO A 30 -23.31 -0.96 -10.35
CA PRO A 30 -24.37 -1.47 -9.48
C PRO A 30 -24.84 -0.41 -8.48
N ASP A 31 -26.15 -0.28 -8.31
CA ASP A 31 -26.73 0.78 -7.46
C ASP A 31 -26.19 0.74 -6.02
N ALA A 32 -25.97 -0.45 -5.47
CA ALA A 32 -25.37 -0.62 -4.14
C ALA A 32 -23.97 0.01 -4.04
N LEU A 33 -23.14 -0.18 -5.07
CA LEU A 33 -21.79 0.37 -5.15
C LEU A 33 -21.83 1.89 -5.35
N LYS A 34 -22.67 2.36 -6.28
CA LYS A 34 -22.88 3.79 -6.53
C LYS A 34 -23.36 4.53 -5.28
N ASN A 35 -24.36 3.98 -4.59
CA ASN A 35 -24.88 4.53 -3.35
C ASN A 35 -23.80 4.58 -2.25
N CYS A 36 -22.91 3.58 -2.18
CA CYS A 36 -21.81 3.60 -1.23
C CYS A 36 -20.82 4.74 -1.52
N PHE A 37 -20.41 4.91 -2.79
CA PHE A 37 -19.54 6.02 -3.19
C PHE A 37 -20.17 7.38 -2.88
N ASP A 38 -21.45 7.57 -3.23
CA ASP A 38 -22.15 8.83 -2.98
C ASP A 38 -22.33 9.10 -1.48
N GLN A 39 -22.67 8.09 -0.67
CA GLN A 39 -22.77 8.25 0.78
C GLN A 39 -21.44 8.66 1.42
N LYS A 40 -20.33 8.00 1.02
CA LYS A 40 -19.00 8.37 1.53
C LYS A 40 -18.61 9.77 1.09
N ARG A 41 -18.92 10.16 -0.15
CA ARG A 41 -18.66 11.51 -0.67
C ARG A 41 -19.47 12.60 0.04
N LEU A 42 -20.77 12.37 0.26
CA LEU A 42 -21.69 13.35 0.87
C LEU A 42 -21.44 13.52 2.37
N ASN A 43 -21.19 12.43 3.08
CA ASN A 43 -21.03 12.46 4.54
C ASN A 43 -19.58 12.65 4.97
N GLY A 44 -18.62 12.37 4.08
CA GLY A 44 -17.20 12.56 4.32
C GLY A 44 -16.82 14.05 4.29
N ASN A 45 -15.70 14.36 4.92
CA ASN A 45 -15.13 15.70 4.78
C ASN A 45 -14.63 15.88 3.34
N SER A 46 -15.16 16.85 2.59
CA SER A 46 -14.68 17.19 1.23
C SER A 46 -13.18 17.50 1.16
N SER A 47 -12.56 17.76 2.32
CA SER A 47 -11.13 18.04 2.48
C SER A 47 -10.29 16.81 2.82
N ASP A 48 -10.86 15.61 2.78
CA ASP A 48 -10.17 14.35 2.98
C ASP A 48 -9.40 13.94 1.71
N PRO A 49 -8.07 13.72 1.77
CA PRO A 49 -7.31 13.40 0.56
C PRO A 49 -7.54 11.96 0.08
N HIS A 50 -7.91 11.00 0.94
CA HIS A 50 -7.86 9.57 0.59
C HIS A 50 -9.21 9.00 0.13
N TRP A 51 -9.77 9.58 -0.94
CA TRP A 51 -11.00 9.05 -1.57
C TRP A 51 -10.79 7.69 -2.24
N ASP A 52 -9.56 7.39 -2.66
CA ASP A 52 -9.12 6.08 -3.10
C ASP A 52 -9.50 4.98 -2.11
N SER A 53 -9.28 5.23 -0.83
CA SER A 53 -9.51 4.28 0.26
C SER A 53 -11.00 4.08 0.55
N ALA A 54 -11.80 5.15 0.42
CA ALA A 54 -13.26 5.05 0.48
C ALA A 54 -13.83 4.28 -0.72
N HIS A 55 -13.24 4.41 -1.92
CA HIS A 55 -13.66 3.64 -3.08
C HIS A 55 -13.28 2.16 -2.94
N ALA A 56 -12.04 1.87 -2.55
CA ALA A 56 -11.58 0.51 -2.29
C ALA A 56 -12.48 -0.21 -1.28
N TYR A 57 -12.84 0.50 -0.20
CA TYR A 57 -13.82 0.06 0.80
C TYR A 57 -15.17 -0.32 0.17
N CYS A 58 -15.76 0.57 -0.63
CA CYS A 58 -17.08 0.32 -1.23
C CYS A 58 -17.06 -0.83 -2.24
N ILE A 59 -16.01 -0.92 -3.07
CA ILE A 59 -15.80 -2.03 -4.02
C ILE A 59 -15.71 -3.35 -3.27
N GLN A 60 -14.90 -3.38 -2.23
CA GLN A 60 -14.70 -4.58 -1.42
C GLN A 60 -16.01 -5.04 -0.76
N LYS A 61 -16.72 -4.13 -0.09
CA LYS A 61 -18.05 -4.39 0.50
C LYS A 61 -19.04 -4.92 -0.52
N ASN A 62 -19.05 -4.35 -1.72
CA ASN A 62 -19.92 -4.80 -2.80
C ASN A 62 -19.57 -6.23 -3.24
N ASN A 63 -18.30 -6.61 -3.30
CA ASN A 63 -17.86 -7.83 -3.95
C ASN A 63 -17.81 -9.07 -3.04
N TRP A 64 -17.93 -8.95 -1.71
CA TRP A 64 -17.84 -10.10 -0.81
C TRP A 64 -18.92 -11.19 -1.02
N HIS A 65 -20.08 -10.85 -1.56
CA HIS A 65 -21.09 -11.85 -1.91
C HIS A 65 -20.60 -12.83 -2.99
N LEU A 66 -19.67 -12.41 -3.86
CA LEU A 66 -19.08 -13.24 -4.92
C LEU A 66 -18.15 -14.34 -4.36
N LEU A 67 -17.78 -14.24 -3.08
CA LEU A 67 -16.83 -15.13 -2.41
C LEU A 67 -17.47 -16.23 -1.58
N LYS A 68 -18.73 -16.04 -1.16
CA LYS A 68 -19.42 -16.93 -0.21
C LYS A 68 -19.56 -18.37 -0.72
N THR A 69 -19.63 -18.56 -2.03
CA THR A 69 -19.72 -19.88 -2.65
C THR A 69 -18.35 -20.52 -2.92
N ALA A 70 -17.26 -19.74 -2.97
CA ALA A 70 -15.95 -20.21 -3.44
C ALA A 70 -15.06 -20.83 -2.35
N TRP A 71 -15.16 -20.41 -1.08
CA TRP A 71 -14.13 -20.69 -0.06
C TRP A 71 -14.47 -21.79 0.96
N GLY A 72 -15.71 -22.26 0.96
CA GLY A 72 -16.20 -23.28 1.89
C GLY A 72 -16.12 -22.85 3.37
N ASN A 73 -16.51 -23.76 4.27
CA ASN A 73 -16.51 -23.52 5.71
C ASN A 73 -15.14 -23.73 6.36
N ILE A 74 -14.92 -23.09 7.52
CA ILE A 74 -13.79 -23.35 8.43
C ILE A 74 -13.72 -24.86 8.72
N SER A 75 -12.53 -25.45 8.68
CA SER A 75 -12.40 -26.89 8.91
C SER A 75 -12.60 -27.21 10.39
N ILE A 76 -13.16 -28.38 10.70
CA ILE A 76 -13.42 -28.82 12.08
C ILE A 76 -12.10 -28.88 12.88
N GLU A 77 -10.99 -29.26 12.26
CA GLU A 77 -9.68 -29.28 12.91
C GLU A 77 -9.22 -27.87 13.29
N THR A 78 -9.51 -26.89 12.45
CA THR A 78 -9.21 -25.49 12.73
C THR A 78 -10.09 -24.98 13.87
N GLU A 79 -11.38 -25.29 13.87
CA GLU A 79 -12.30 -24.91 14.96
C GLU A 79 -11.87 -25.50 16.30
N ASN A 80 -11.58 -26.81 16.34
CA ASN A 80 -11.11 -27.49 17.54
C ASN A 80 -9.79 -26.90 18.08
N TRP A 81 -8.86 -26.56 17.18
CA TRP A 81 -7.61 -25.93 17.56
C TRP A 81 -7.82 -24.51 18.10
N VAL A 82 -8.71 -23.72 17.51
CA VAL A 82 -9.07 -22.39 18.03
C VAL A 82 -9.68 -22.49 19.43
N ASP A 83 -10.54 -23.46 19.67
CA ASP A 83 -11.11 -23.70 21.01
C ASP A 83 -10.02 -24.06 22.04
N GLU A 84 -9.06 -24.90 21.66
CA GLU A 84 -7.89 -25.20 22.49
C GLU A 84 -7.12 -23.93 22.85
N LEU A 85 -6.86 -23.07 21.85
CA LEU A 85 -6.16 -21.81 22.03
C LEU A 85 -6.92 -20.86 22.94
N LEU A 86 -8.25 -20.76 22.84
CA LEU A 86 -9.05 -19.91 23.72
C LEU A 86 -9.03 -20.42 25.17
N ARG A 87 -9.12 -21.73 25.38
CA ARG A 87 -9.03 -22.36 26.71
C ARG A 87 -7.69 -22.09 27.39
N MET A 88 -6.59 -21.95 26.64
CA MET A 88 -5.31 -21.54 27.21
C MET A 88 -5.41 -20.19 27.95
N SER A 89 -6.16 -19.23 27.41
CA SER A 89 -6.38 -17.93 28.06
C SER A 89 -7.31 -18.05 29.27
N GLU A 90 -8.37 -18.86 29.19
CA GLU A 90 -9.28 -19.12 30.32
C GLU A 90 -8.54 -19.69 31.52
N HIS A 91 -7.68 -20.68 31.31
CA HIS A 91 -6.82 -21.24 32.35
C HIS A 91 -5.87 -20.20 32.97
N GLU A 92 -5.32 -19.28 32.17
CA GLU A 92 -4.49 -18.17 32.70
C GLU A 92 -5.31 -17.24 33.61
N ILE A 93 -6.59 -17.01 33.28
CA ILE A 93 -7.50 -16.17 34.06
C ILE A 93 -7.96 -16.88 35.35
N GLU A 94 -8.33 -18.16 35.27
CA GLU A 94 -8.80 -18.96 36.41
C GLU A 94 -7.68 -19.25 37.40
N GLY A 95 -6.49 -19.61 36.92
CA GLY A 95 -5.30 -19.75 37.77
C GLY A 95 -4.96 -18.44 38.52
N THR A 96 -5.33 -17.28 37.95
CA THR A 96 -5.22 -15.98 38.63
C THR A 96 -6.28 -15.78 39.72
N ARG A 97 -7.48 -16.37 39.59
CA ARG A 97 -8.52 -16.35 40.63
C ARG A 97 -8.15 -17.25 41.83
N LEU A 98 -7.67 -18.47 41.58
CA LEU A 98 -7.32 -19.43 42.64
C LEU A 98 -6.10 -18.97 43.48
N LYS A 99 -5.08 -18.38 42.85
CA LYS A 99 -3.91 -17.83 43.57
C LYS A 99 -4.17 -16.54 44.36
N ARG A 100 -5.35 -15.91 44.22
CA ARG A 100 -5.73 -14.80 45.12
C ARG A 100 -6.06 -15.28 46.53
N GLN A 101 -6.38 -16.56 46.73
CA GLN A 101 -6.64 -17.16 48.03
C GLN A 101 -5.36 -17.72 48.71
N ALA A 102 -4.23 -17.81 48.00
CA ALA A 102 -2.94 -18.23 48.55
C ALA A 102 -1.79 -17.37 47.99
N SER A 103 -1.26 -16.43 48.79
CA SER A 103 -0.02 -15.63 48.58
C SER A 103 0.15 -14.91 47.22
N ARG A 104 0.31 -13.58 47.29
CA ARG A 104 0.38 -12.56 46.20
C ARG A 104 1.50 -12.77 45.16
N ARG A 105 1.48 -13.83 44.35
CA ARG A 105 2.24 -13.86 43.08
C ARG A 105 1.27 -13.65 41.93
N ARG A 106 0.87 -12.38 41.73
CA ARG A 106 0.06 -11.93 40.57
C ARG A 106 0.83 -12.33 39.30
N ARG A 107 0.29 -13.27 38.52
CA ARG A 107 0.91 -13.67 37.25
C ARG A 107 1.00 -12.43 36.36
N ARG A 108 2.20 -12.10 35.88
CA ARG A 108 2.44 -10.89 35.07
C ARG A 108 1.64 -10.98 33.76
N LEU A 109 0.95 -9.91 33.41
CA LEU A 109 0.30 -9.75 32.10
C LEU A 109 1.34 -9.92 30.99
N ARG A 110 0.89 -10.40 29.84
CA ARG A 110 1.68 -10.41 28.62
C ARG A 110 1.92 -8.96 28.19
N ILE A 111 3.16 -8.58 27.92
CA ILE A 111 3.50 -7.19 27.55
C ILE A 111 3.72 -7.11 26.04
N ARG A 112 2.80 -6.46 25.32
CA ARG A 112 2.96 -6.15 23.90
C ARG A 112 3.75 -4.86 23.76
N LYS A 113 4.84 -4.90 22.98
CA LYS A 113 5.79 -3.79 22.81
C LYS A 113 5.85 -3.35 21.35
N GLU A 114 6.33 -2.13 21.13
CA GLU A 114 6.65 -1.68 19.78
C GLU A 114 7.78 -2.56 19.22
N TYR A 115 7.61 -3.02 17.98
CA TYR A 115 8.44 -4.05 17.38
C TYR A 115 9.94 -3.70 17.26
N ARG A 116 10.28 -2.43 17.05
CA ARG A 116 11.67 -1.92 17.02
C ARG A 116 12.25 -1.73 18.41
N VAL A 117 11.46 -1.71 19.48
CA VAL A 117 11.95 -1.68 20.87
C VAL A 117 12.28 -3.08 21.40
N LEU A 118 11.78 -4.14 20.76
CA LEU A 118 12.15 -5.51 21.14
C LEU A 118 13.67 -5.70 21.14
N SER A 119 14.15 -6.43 22.16
CA SER A 119 15.50 -7.01 22.13
C SER A 119 15.65 -7.98 20.95
N ASP A 120 16.89 -8.22 20.53
CA ASP A 120 17.17 -9.18 19.45
C ASP A 120 16.64 -10.59 19.79
N THR A 121 16.72 -11.00 21.05
CA THR A 121 16.18 -12.29 21.53
C THR A 121 14.66 -12.35 21.42
N GLU A 122 13.94 -11.33 21.88
CA GLU A 122 12.47 -11.26 21.78
C GLU A 122 12.03 -11.32 20.32
N ARG A 123 12.65 -10.52 19.45
CA ARG A 123 12.36 -10.47 18.01
C ARG A 123 12.66 -11.80 17.31
N ASN A 124 13.82 -12.40 17.57
CA ASN A 124 14.18 -13.70 16.99
C ASN A 124 13.25 -14.83 17.45
N ASN A 125 12.85 -14.82 18.73
CA ASN A 125 11.87 -15.78 19.25
C ASN A 125 10.51 -15.60 18.58
N PHE A 126 10.05 -14.36 18.39
CA PHE A 126 8.82 -14.07 17.66
C PHE A 126 8.86 -14.59 16.21
N HIS A 127 9.94 -14.30 15.46
CA HIS A 127 10.13 -14.82 14.09
C HIS A 127 10.17 -16.34 14.03
N ARG A 128 10.83 -16.97 15.00
CA ARG A 128 10.94 -18.43 15.07
C ARG A 128 9.59 -19.06 15.36
N ALA A 129 8.80 -18.51 16.29
CA ALA A 129 7.46 -19.01 16.61
C ALA A 129 6.54 -18.97 15.38
N ILE A 130 6.54 -17.86 14.63
CA ILE A 130 5.77 -17.74 13.38
C ILE A 130 6.21 -18.80 12.36
N ASN A 131 7.52 -18.94 12.12
CA ASN A 131 8.02 -19.95 11.19
C ASN A 131 7.75 -21.40 11.64
N MET A 132 7.68 -21.65 12.95
CA MET A 132 7.28 -22.96 13.48
C MET A 132 5.79 -23.23 13.21
N LEU A 133 4.90 -22.24 13.35
CA LEU A 133 3.50 -22.39 12.94
C LEU A 133 3.35 -22.61 11.44
N LYS A 134 4.15 -21.91 10.62
CA LYS A 134 4.13 -22.04 9.16
C LYS A 134 4.55 -23.44 8.67
N ARG A 135 5.42 -24.12 9.42
CA ARG A 135 5.88 -25.49 9.11
C ARG A 135 5.00 -26.57 9.72
N ASP A 136 4.14 -26.23 10.67
CA ASP A 136 3.31 -27.20 11.38
C ASP A 136 2.05 -27.51 10.58
N THR A 137 2.02 -28.69 9.97
CA THR A 137 0.91 -29.19 9.14
C THR A 137 -0.15 -29.96 9.93
N SER A 138 -0.12 -29.94 11.27
CA SER A 138 -1.12 -30.65 12.09
C SER A 138 -2.54 -30.08 11.94
N VAL A 139 -2.67 -28.86 11.40
CA VAL A 139 -3.92 -28.24 10.98
C VAL A 139 -3.71 -27.80 9.54
N ARG A 140 -4.63 -28.12 8.64
CA ARG A 140 -4.46 -27.81 7.21
C ARG A 140 -4.68 -26.32 6.91
N PRO A 141 -3.92 -25.72 5.97
CA PRO A 141 -2.76 -26.31 5.28
C PRO A 141 -1.49 -26.29 6.15
N ASN A 142 -1.39 -25.36 7.08
CA ASN A 142 -0.51 -25.36 8.24
C ASN A 142 -1.13 -24.42 9.29
N ARG A 143 -0.66 -24.49 10.54
CA ARG A 143 -1.25 -23.70 11.63
C ARG A 143 -1.18 -22.19 11.42
N TYR A 144 -0.16 -21.67 10.73
CA TYR A 144 -0.12 -20.23 10.44
C TYR A 144 -1.19 -19.85 9.40
N ASP A 145 -1.22 -20.56 8.27
CA ASP A 145 -2.18 -20.28 7.21
C ASP A 145 -3.62 -20.58 7.62
N ALA A 146 -3.84 -21.52 8.55
CA ALA A 146 -5.15 -21.75 9.15
C ALA A 146 -5.67 -20.48 9.86
N LEU A 147 -4.80 -19.71 10.53
CA LEU A 147 -5.18 -18.42 11.11
C LEU A 147 -5.55 -17.37 10.05
N GLY A 148 -4.85 -17.37 8.91
CA GLY A 148 -5.20 -16.52 7.76
C GLY A 148 -6.54 -16.92 7.14
N LEU A 149 -6.81 -18.22 7.01
CA LEU A 149 -8.07 -18.75 6.50
C LEU A 149 -9.26 -18.44 7.42
N LEU A 150 -9.05 -18.39 8.74
CA LEU A 150 -10.09 -17.94 9.68
C LEU A 150 -10.56 -16.52 9.37
N HIS A 151 -9.61 -15.60 9.13
CA HIS A 151 -9.92 -14.22 8.77
C HIS A 151 -10.56 -14.12 7.38
N GLN A 152 -9.96 -14.76 6.38
CA GLN A 152 -10.47 -14.79 5.00
C GLN A 152 -11.94 -15.24 4.92
N ARG A 153 -12.28 -16.35 5.60
CA ARG A 153 -13.62 -16.95 5.54
C ARG A 153 -14.70 -16.16 6.28
N LEU A 154 -14.30 -15.21 7.12
CA LEU A 154 -15.18 -14.41 7.93
C LEU A 154 -15.18 -12.94 7.51
N VAL A 155 -14.51 -12.57 6.41
CA VAL A 155 -14.25 -11.17 6.03
C VAL A 155 -15.51 -10.30 6.03
N ASP A 156 -16.64 -10.82 5.53
CA ASP A 156 -17.94 -10.14 5.47
C ASP A 156 -18.65 -9.99 6.84
N ASP A 157 -18.31 -10.85 7.79
CA ASP A 157 -18.89 -10.86 9.14
C ASP A 157 -18.10 -10.03 10.16
N ILE A 158 -16.86 -9.62 9.81
CA ILE A 158 -15.88 -9.07 10.78
C ILE A 158 -15.35 -7.69 10.40
N HIS A 159 -15.76 -7.16 9.24
CA HIS A 159 -15.40 -5.83 8.75
C HIS A 159 -16.66 -5.04 8.46
N HIS A 160 -16.49 -3.73 8.27
CA HIS A 160 -17.52 -2.81 7.79
C HIS A 160 -18.68 -2.71 8.78
N GLY A 161 -18.34 -2.69 10.08
CA GLY A 161 -19.29 -2.61 11.17
C GLY A 161 -18.69 -2.74 12.57
N ALA A 162 -19.57 -2.73 13.56
CA ALA A 162 -19.20 -2.61 14.97
C ALA A 162 -18.40 -3.79 15.55
N ALA A 163 -18.41 -4.96 14.90
CA ALA A 163 -17.67 -6.15 15.34
C ALA A 163 -16.19 -6.12 14.94
N PHE A 164 -15.76 -5.18 14.10
CA PHE A 164 -14.38 -5.06 13.62
C PHE A 164 -13.33 -5.08 14.74
N LEU A 165 -13.37 -4.10 15.67
CA LEU A 165 -12.39 -4.00 16.76
C LEU A 165 -12.50 -5.19 17.74
N PRO A 166 -13.71 -5.60 18.20
CA PRO A 166 -13.89 -6.76 19.05
C PRO A 166 -13.35 -8.07 18.47
N PHE A 167 -13.64 -8.36 17.20
CA PHE A 167 -13.20 -9.60 16.55
C PHE A 167 -11.68 -9.64 16.43
N HIS A 168 -11.06 -8.58 15.89
CA HIS A 168 -9.61 -8.55 15.69
C HIS A 168 -8.83 -8.60 17.01
N ARG A 169 -9.37 -8.05 18.11
CA ARG A 169 -8.81 -8.23 19.46
C ARG A 169 -8.73 -9.70 19.86
N VAL A 170 -9.80 -10.47 19.64
CA VAL A 170 -9.83 -11.90 19.98
C VAL A 170 -8.92 -12.70 19.03
N LEU A 171 -8.92 -12.39 17.74
CA LEU A 171 -8.02 -13.00 16.77
C LEU A 171 -6.53 -12.84 17.16
N LEU A 172 -6.14 -11.66 17.67
CA LEU A 172 -4.78 -11.44 18.20
C LEU A 172 -4.48 -12.32 19.41
N VAL A 173 -5.45 -12.58 20.30
CA VAL A 173 -5.26 -13.48 21.45
C VAL A 173 -5.09 -14.92 20.97
N VAL A 174 -5.91 -15.37 20.01
CA VAL A 174 -5.81 -16.69 19.38
C VAL A 174 -4.41 -16.87 18.75
N CYS A 175 -4.00 -15.92 17.91
CA CYS A 175 -2.67 -15.94 17.27
C CYS A 175 -1.54 -15.93 18.31
N GLU A 176 -1.63 -15.11 19.36
CA GLU A 176 -0.61 -15.06 20.40
C GLU A 176 -0.52 -16.38 21.19
N ASN A 177 -1.65 -17.04 21.46
CA ASN A 177 -1.66 -18.36 22.07
C ASN A 177 -1.02 -19.42 21.17
N ALA A 178 -1.27 -19.36 19.85
CA ALA A 178 -0.63 -20.25 18.88
C ALA A 178 0.90 -20.07 18.90
N LEU A 179 1.39 -18.83 18.94
CA LEU A 179 2.82 -18.54 19.06
C LEU A 179 3.41 -19.10 20.36
N ARG A 180 2.67 -18.99 21.46
CA ARG A 180 3.09 -19.45 22.80
C ARG A 180 3.10 -20.97 22.94
N GLN A 181 2.28 -21.70 22.17
CA GLN A 181 2.39 -23.16 22.05
C GLN A 181 3.75 -23.57 21.45
N LYS A 182 4.35 -22.72 20.59
CA LYS A 182 5.66 -22.99 19.98
C LYS A 182 6.82 -22.49 20.81
N ILE A 183 6.72 -21.27 21.33
CA ILE A 183 7.76 -20.67 22.17
C ILE A 183 7.10 -19.98 23.36
N PRO A 184 7.20 -20.55 24.57
CA PRO A 184 6.65 -19.96 25.78
C PRO A 184 7.15 -18.53 26.01
N GLY A 185 6.26 -17.64 26.43
CA GLY A 185 6.62 -16.26 26.75
C GLY A 185 6.58 -15.29 25.57
N VAL A 186 6.50 -15.76 24.32
CA VAL A 186 6.31 -14.87 23.16
C VAL A 186 4.99 -14.10 23.27
N THR A 187 5.02 -12.87 22.82
CA THR A 187 3.89 -11.94 22.72
C THR A 187 3.90 -11.30 21.35
N ILE A 188 2.73 -10.95 20.81
CA ILE A 188 2.67 -10.21 19.54
C ILE A 188 3.15 -8.78 19.79
N PRO A 189 4.16 -8.28 19.06
CA PRO A 189 4.51 -6.87 19.10
C PRO A 189 3.54 -6.05 18.24
N TYR A 190 3.47 -4.75 18.46
CA TYR A 190 2.74 -3.84 17.59
C TYR A 190 3.70 -3.06 16.67
N TRP A 191 3.24 -2.77 15.46
CA TRP A 191 3.93 -1.89 14.52
C TRP A 191 3.27 -0.51 14.50
N ASP A 192 3.89 0.46 15.16
CA ASP A 192 3.45 1.85 15.10
C ASP A 192 3.98 2.51 13.80
N SER A 193 3.15 2.47 12.75
CA SER A 193 3.48 3.03 11.44
C SER A 193 3.61 4.55 11.41
N ARG A 194 3.13 5.26 12.46
CA ARG A 194 3.36 6.72 12.61
C ARG A 194 4.82 7.08 12.79
N LEU A 195 5.63 6.12 13.24
CA LEU A 195 7.07 6.31 13.36
C LEU A 195 7.77 6.22 11.99
N ASP A 196 7.13 5.62 10.98
CA ASP A 196 7.66 5.49 9.62
C ASP A 196 7.16 6.61 8.68
N LYS A 197 5.94 7.10 8.90
CA LYS A 197 5.29 8.19 8.13
C LYS A 197 6.17 9.44 7.91
N PRO A 198 6.97 9.94 8.88
CA PRO A 198 7.80 11.13 8.68
C PRO A 198 9.07 10.91 7.84
N LEU A 199 9.33 9.69 7.37
CA LEU A 199 10.44 9.43 6.43
C LEU A 199 10.07 9.98 5.05
N ARG A 200 11.06 10.53 4.34
CA ARG A 200 10.89 10.94 2.93
C ARG A 200 10.46 9.77 2.04
N ASP A 201 10.98 8.58 2.34
CA ASP A 201 10.57 7.34 1.71
C ASP A 201 10.42 6.27 2.79
N ALA A 202 9.17 6.01 3.21
CA ALA A 202 8.87 5.04 4.24
C ALA A 202 9.14 3.58 3.81
N THR A 203 9.30 3.30 2.50
CA THR A 203 9.76 1.99 2.01
C THR A 203 11.21 1.70 2.41
N ARG A 204 11.97 2.75 2.78
CA ARG A 204 13.34 2.64 3.30
C ARG A 204 13.41 2.51 4.81
N SER A 205 12.28 2.41 5.53
CA SER A 205 12.28 2.12 6.96
C SER A 205 13.03 0.82 7.30
N ILE A 206 13.70 0.80 8.45
CA ILE A 206 14.33 -0.41 9.00
C ILE A 206 13.37 -1.59 9.15
N MET A 207 12.06 -1.33 9.24
CA MET A 207 11.00 -2.34 9.24
C MET A 207 11.11 -3.32 8.08
N TRP A 208 11.59 -2.85 6.92
CA TRP A 208 11.68 -3.63 5.68
C TRP A 208 13.05 -4.26 5.43
N SER A 209 13.87 -4.35 6.48
CA SER A 209 15.22 -4.93 6.42
C SER A 209 15.25 -6.44 6.64
N ASN A 210 16.40 -7.06 6.37
CA ASN A 210 16.63 -8.50 6.58
C ASN A 210 16.49 -8.95 8.04
N SER A 211 16.68 -8.06 9.01
CA SER A 211 16.56 -8.39 10.44
C SER A 211 15.14 -8.15 10.97
N PHE A 212 14.25 -7.59 10.14
CA PHE A 212 12.88 -7.23 10.49
C PHE A 212 11.90 -7.99 9.58
N MET A 213 11.02 -7.34 8.83
CA MET A 213 9.93 -8.01 8.12
C MET A 213 10.31 -8.48 6.71
N GLY A 214 11.53 -8.18 6.24
CA GLY A 214 11.90 -8.35 4.84
C GLY A 214 11.38 -7.21 3.96
N SER A 215 11.77 -7.20 2.69
CA SER A 215 11.42 -6.15 1.71
C SER A 215 9.91 -5.92 1.66
N CYS A 216 9.49 -4.67 1.47
CA CYS A 216 8.12 -4.33 1.11
C CYS A 216 7.91 -4.17 -0.40
N LYS A 217 8.92 -4.46 -1.23
CA LYS A 217 8.83 -4.31 -2.70
C LYS A 217 8.89 -5.65 -3.39
N GLY A 218 7.80 -6.02 -4.06
CA GLY A 218 7.60 -7.28 -4.76
C GLY A 218 7.59 -8.50 -3.85
N ARG A 219 7.96 -9.66 -4.43
CA ARG A 219 8.10 -10.91 -3.69
C ARG A 219 9.14 -10.77 -2.58
N VAL A 220 8.77 -11.18 -1.37
CA VAL A 220 9.65 -11.12 -0.20
C VAL A 220 10.73 -12.19 -0.29
N ARG A 221 11.93 -11.81 -0.72
CA ARG A 221 13.10 -12.70 -0.91
C ARG A 221 14.12 -12.64 0.23
N ASN A 222 13.92 -11.77 1.20
CA ASN A 222 14.82 -11.52 2.33
C ASN A 222 14.05 -11.51 3.66
N GLY A 223 14.80 -11.58 4.76
CA GLY A 223 14.21 -11.56 6.10
C GLY A 223 13.79 -12.94 6.63
N PRO A 224 13.12 -12.95 7.80
CA PRO A 224 12.68 -14.16 8.48
C PRO A 224 11.56 -14.91 7.76
N PHE A 225 10.82 -14.23 6.87
CA PHE A 225 9.67 -14.78 6.12
C PHE A 225 9.93 -14.89 4.62
N ARG A 226 11.21 -14.90 4.22
CA ARG A 226 11.60 -15.00 2.82
C ARG A 226 11.01 -16.25 2.15
N ASN A 227 10.61 -16.10 0.89
CA ASN A 227 10.14 -17.19 0.02
C ASN A 227 8.93 -17.96 0.58
N TRP A 228 8.17 -17.34 1.48
CA TRP A 228 6.89 -17.90 1.91
C TRP A 228 5.94 -18.03 0.73
N ASN A 229 5.27 -19.19 0.66
CA ASN A 229 4.07 -19.41 -0.15
C ASN A 229 2.89 -19.52 0.79
N THR A 230 1.75 -18.97 0.41
CA THR A 230 0.50 -18.95 1.18
C THR A 230 -0.62 -19.54 0.31
N PRO A 231 -1.81 -19.79 0.86
CA PRO A 231 -2.97 -20.20 0.06
C PRO A 231 -3.33 -19.21 -1.05
N ALA A 232 -2.97 -17.93 -0.89
CA ALA A 232 -3.20 -16.87 -1.89
C ALA A 232 -1.99 -16.65 -2.84
N GLY A 233 -0.98 -17.51 -2.80
CA GLY A 233 0.25 -17.39 -3.61
C GLY A 233 1.49 -16.96 -2.82
N PRO A 234 2.59 -16.56 -3.48
CA PRO A 234 3.80 -16.12 -2.80
C PRO A 234 3.57 -14.87 -1.94
N LEU A 235 4.34 -14.74 -0.85
CA LEU A 235 4.36 -13.51 -0.05
C LEU A 235 4.92 -12.35 -0.88
N VAL A 236 4.04 -11.42 -1.24
CA VAL A 236 4.31 -10.23 -2.05
C VAL A 236 3.81 -9.00 -1.30
N ARG A 237 4.57 -7.89 -1.39
CA ARG A 237 4.20 -6.57 -0.88
C ARG A 237 4.51 -5.52 -1.95
N ASN A 238 3.72 -4.45 -2.00
CA ASN A 238 3.89 -3.34 -2.94
C ASN A 238 3.90 -2.03 -2.15
N GLY A 239 4.93 -1.87 -1.31
CA GLY A 239 5.08 -0.79 -0.35
C GLY A 239 5.07 0.60 -0.99
N GLY A 240 4.25 1.50 -0.46
CA GLY A 240 4.21 2.92 -0.83
C GLY A 240 3.72 3.18 -2.25
N GLN A 241 2.84 2.33 -2.79
CA GLN A 241 2.25 2.53 -4.11
C GLN A 241 0.97 3.38 -4.08
N ILE A 242 0.10 3.11 -3.12
CA ILE A 242 -1.20 3.75 -2.84
C ILE A 242 -1.45 3.69 -1.32
N GLY A 243 -2.53 4.28 -0.84
CA GLY A 243 -2.83 4.32 0.60
C GLY A 243 -1.77 5.08 1.39
N ASP A 244 -1.82 4.95 2.71
CA ASP A 244 -0.95 5.72 3.60
C ASP A 244 -0.65 5.00 4.92
N LEU A 245 0.44 5.40 5.57
CA LEU A 245 0.72 5.02 6.94
C LEU A 245 -0.06 5.91 7.91
N PHE A 246 -0.40 5.39 9.08
CA PHE A 246 -1.02 6.21 10.12
C PHE A 246 -0.17 7.44 10.41
N ASP A 247 -0.83 8.58 10.60
CA ASP A 247 -0.22 9.80 11.09
C ASP A 247 -0.73 10.15 12.50
N TYR A 248 -0.12 11.14 13.13
CA TYR A 248 -0.55 11.57 14.46
C TYR A 248 -1.90 12.32 14.45
N SER A 249 -2.22 13.00 13.35
CA SER A 249 -3.47 13.77 13.17
C SER A 249 -4.69 12.85 13.17
N THR A 250 -4.64 11.78 12.38
CA THR A 250 -5.70 10.77 12.22
C THR A 250 -5.95 10.05 13.52
N ILE A 251 -4.88 9.55 14.16
CA ILE A 251 -5.02 8.91 15.47
C ILE A 251 -5.56 9.89 16.52
N ARG A 252 -5.15 11.16 16.48
CA ARG A 252 -5.73 12.18 17.38
C ARG A 252 -7.22 12.38 17.10
N ALA A 253 -7.63 12.46 15.84
CA ALA A 253 -9.03 12.63 15.45
C ALA A 253 -9.90 11.51 16.04
N ILE A 254 -9.50 10.25 15.86
CA ILE A 254 -10.15 9.07 16.46
C ILE A 254 -10.21 9.18 17.99
N LEU A 255 -9.08 9.53 18.64
CA LEU A 255 -9.00 9.66 20.09
C LEU A 255 -9.78 10.85 20.67
N THR A 256 -10.26 11.79 19.85
CA THR A 256 -11.16 12.86 20.30
C THR A 256 -12.58 12.38 20.55
N ARG A 257 -13.00 11.28 19.90
CA ARG A 257 -14.32 10.68 20.05
C ARG A 257 -14.46 9.95 21.40
N SER A 258 -15.68 9.61 21.79
CA SER A 258 -16.00 9.02 23.11
C SER A 258 -16.93 7.83 23.07
N ARG A 259 -17.55 7.53 21.93
CA ARG A 259 -18.49 6.42 21.75
C ARG A 259 -18.08 5.60 20.53
N LEU A 260 -18.26 4.28 20.59
CA LEU A 260 -17.84 3.38 19.52
C LEU A 260 -18.53 3.70 18.18
N HIS A 261 -19.81 4.10 18.19
CA HIS A 261 -20.51 4.52 16.97
C HIS A 261 -19.86 5.73 16.27
N GLU A 262 -19.10 6.57 16.99
CA GLU A 262 -18.44 7.74 16.38
C GLU A 262 -17.18 7.35 15.58
N ILE A 263 -16.70 6.11 15.70
CA ILE A 263 -15.47 5.62 15.06
C ILE A 263 -15.66 4.30 14.28
N ALA A 264 -16.87 3.74 14.28
CA ALA A 264 -17.23 2.50 13.61
C ALA A 264 -18.44 2.70 12.68
N GLU A 265 -18.54 1.86 11.65
CA GLU A 265 -19.70 1.86 10.75
C GLU A 265 -21.00 1.44 11.44
N PRO A 266 -22.15 1.92 10.92
CA PRO A 266 -22.30 2.75 9.71
C PRO A 266 -22.19 4.27 9.96
N ASN A 267 -22.07 4.70 11.21
CA ASN A 267 -22.20 6.11 11.57
C ASN A 267 -20.90 6.92 11.39
N ALA A 268 -19.73 6.29 11.50
CA ALA A 268 -18.45 6.98 11.36
C ALA A 268 -18.14 7.30 9.89
N VAL A 269 -17.49 8.45 9.69
CA VAL A 269 -17.01 8.93 8.40
C VAL A 269 -15.56 9.39 8.52
N PRO A 270 -14.75 9.32 7.45
CA PRO A 270 -13.40 9.87 7.47
C PRO A 270 -13.39 11.35 7.89
N PRO A 271 -12.45 11.79 8.77
CA PRO A 271 -11.27 11.04 9.24
C PRO A 271 -11.49 10.21 10.52
N TYR A 272 -12.72 10.08 11.02
CA TYR A 272 -13.03 9.37 12.27
C TYR A 272 -13.30 7.88 12.09
N ASP A 273 -13.74 7.47 10.90
CA ASP A 273 -13.94 6.07 10.51
C ASP A 273 -12.63 5.31 10.67
N TYR A 274 -12.55 4.51 11.73
CA TYR A 274 -11.28 3.91 12.11
C TYR A 274 -10.88 2.76 11.20
N GLU A 275 -11.86 2.05 10.64
CA GLU A 275 -11.62 0.91 9.77
C GLU A 275 -11.08 1.36 8.41
N ILE A 276 -11.64 2.43 7.83
CA ILE A 276 -11.09 3.03 6.60
C ILE A 276 -9.63 3.45 6.80
N ARG A 277 -9.30 4.10 7.93
CA ARG A 277 -7.94 4.55 8.25
C ARG A 277 -6.95 3.44 8.54
N HIS A 278 -7.43 2.34 9.08
CA HIS A 278 -6.64 1.12 9.18
C HIS A 278 -6.40 0.51 7.78
N GLY A 279 -7.39 0.60 6.88
CA GLY A 279 -7.32 0.20 5.48
C GLY A 279 -6.28 0.96 4.65
N ASP A 280 -6.02 2.23 4.95
CA ASP A 280 -4.94 3.02 4.32
C ASP A 280 -3.58 2.29 4.42
N VAL A 281 -3.30 1.70 5.58
CA VAL A 281 -2.03 0.99 5.84
C VAL A 281 -1.98 -0.36 5.14
N HIS A 282 -3.12 -1.05 5.01
CA HIS A 282 -3.24 -2.27 4.21
C HIS A 282 -2.86 -2.00 2.75
N GLN A 283 -3.44 -0.96 2.16
CA GLN A 283 -3.12 -0.47 0.81
C GLN A 283 -1.66 -0.02 0.69
N TRP A 284 -1.13 0.68 1.70
CA TRP A 284 0.27 1.12 1.70
C TRP A 284 1.25 -0.04 1.65
N VAL A 285 1.01 -1.12 2.40
CA VAL A 285 1.87 -2.30 2.33
C VAL A 285 1.70 -3.03 1.00
N GLY A 286 0.48 -3.07 0.47
CA GLY A 286 0.16 -3.64 -0.83
C GLY A 286 0.35 -5.16 -0.91
N GLY A 287 0.15 -5.72 -2.10
CA GLY A 287 0.34 -7.16 -2.32
C GLY A 287 -0.67 -7.97 -1.52
N LEU A 288 -0.23 -8.95 -0.72
CA LEU A 288 -1.15 -9.75 0.09
C LEU A 288 -1.89 -8.92 1.15
N MET A 289 -1.32 -7.79 1.59
CA MET A 289 -1.93 -6.94 2.62
C MET A 289 -3.07 -6.07 2.08
N GLU A 290 -3.20 -5.87 0.77
CA GLU A 290 -4.20 -4.94 0.21
C GLU A 290 -5.62 -5.54 0.24
N PRO A 291 -5.89 -6.73 -0.32
CA PRO A 291 -7.19 -7.39 -0.16
C PRO A 291 -7.34 -7.91 1.29
N ALA A 292 -8.43 -7.58 1.97
CA ALA A 292 -8.64 -8.05 3.35
C ALA A 292 -8.64 -9.58 3.43
N GLU A 293 -9.06 -10.24 2.37
CA GLU A 293 -9.23 -11.70 2.27
C GLU A 293 -7.89 -12.43 2.18
N THR A 294 -6.80 -11.72 1.86
CA THR A 294 -5.45 -12.28 1.80
C THR A 294 -4.53 -11.74 2.87
N ALA A 295 -4.89 -10.62 3.52
CA ALA A 295 -4.01 -9.89 4.42
C ALA A 295 -3.55 -10.74 5.61
N GLY A 296 -4.43 -11.60 6.15
CA GLY A 296 -4.10 -12.52 7.25
C GLY A 296 -2.94 -13.48 6.95
N PHE A 297 -2.56 -13.69 5.68
CA PHE A 297 -1.42 -14.54 5.31
C PHE A 297 -0.06 -13.83 5.42
N ASP A 298 0.00 -12.50 5.53
CA ASP A 298 1.25 -11.76 5.75
C ASP A 298 1.50 -11.55 7.26
N PRO A 299 2.67 -11.94 7.81
CA PRO A 299 3.01 -11.69 9.22
C PRO A 299 2.86 -10.26 9.71
N ILE A 300 3.00 -9.25 8.84
CA ILE A 300 2.82 -7.85 9.24
C ILE A 300 1.38 -7.54 9.66
N PHE A 301 0.38 -8.30 9.18
CA PHE A 301 -1.03 -8.17 9.54
C PHE A 301 -1.24 -8.14 11.05
N TYR A 302 -0.66 -9.12 11.77
CA TYR A 302 -0.83 -9.22 13.22
C TYR A 302 -0.14 -8.08 13.98
N LEU A 303 0.96 -7.52 13.44
CA LEU A 303 1.63 -6.36 14.05
C LEU A 303 0.82 -5.08 13.83
N HIS A 304 0.27 -4.90 12.63
CA HIS A 304 -0.62 -3.79 12.29
C HIS A 304 -1.88 -3.82 13.14
N HIS A 305 -2.59 -4.95 13.19
CA HIS A 305 -3.77 -5.09 14.03
C HIS A 305 -3.47 -5.01 15.53
N SER A 306 -2.26 -5.42 15.98
CA SER A 306 -1.85 -5.16 17.36
C SER A 306 -1.65 -3.67 17.66
N PHE A 307 -1.28 -2.86 16.66
CA PHE A 307 -1.24 -1.40 16.81
C PHE A 307 -2.65 -0.79 16.76
N VAL A 308 -3.54 -1.34 15.93
CA VAL A 308 -4.96 -0.96 15.92
C VAL A 308 -5.61 -1.19 17.29
N ASP A 309 -5.40 -2.37 17.88
CA ASP A 309 -5.91 -2.68 19.22
C ASP A 309 -5.25 -1.81 20.31
N TYR A 310 -3.97 -1.44 20.15
CA TYR A 310 -3.29 -0.49 21.04
C TYR A 310 -3.99 0.87 21.04
N VAL A 311 -4.27 1.44 19.87
CA VAL A 311 -4.97 2.73 19.75
C VAL A 311 -6.41 2.60 20.23
N TRP A 312 -7.11 1.51 19.92
CA TRP A 312 -8.45 1.28 20.47
C TRP A 312 -8.43 1.20 22.00
N GLU A 313 -7.41 0.60 22.60
CA GLU A 313 -7.27 0.61 24.06
C GLU A 313 -7.00 2.01 24.63
N LEU A 314 -6.26 2.88 23.91
CA LEU A 314 -6.15 4.29 24.28
C LEU A 314 -7.50 5.02 24.21
N PHE A 315 -8.28 4.75 23.16
CA PHE A 315 -9.65 5.25 23.03
C PHE A 315 -10.52 4.81 24.20
N ARG A 316 -10.54 3.51 24.53
CA ARG A 316 -11.29 2.94 25.66
C ARG A 316 -10.89 3.54 27.01
N ARG A 317 -9.62 3.87 27.21
CA ARG A 317 -9.17 4.61 28.41
C ARG A 317 -9.70 6.03 28.44
N ASN A 318 -9.78 6.71 27.30
CA ASN A 318 -10.39 8.05 27.20
C ASN A 318 -11.90 7.99 27.47
N GLN A 319 -12.59 6.96 26.97
CA GLN A 319 -13.99 6.70 27.31
C GLN A 319 -14.19 6.61 28.84
N GLN A 320 -13.38 5.80 29.51
CA GLN A 320 -13.45 5.65 30.98
C GLN A 320 -13.21 6.98 31.71
N ARG A 321 -12.23 7.77 31.28
CA ARG A 321 -11.96 9.11 31.85
C ARG A 321 -13.14 10.07 31.67
N ARG A 322 -13.97 9.86 30.64
CA ARG A 322 -15.17 10.64 30.34
C ARG A 322 -16.45 10.00 30.90
N GLY A 323 -16.34 8.99 31.77
CA GLY A 323 -17.50 8.32 32.37
C GLY A 323 -18.24 7.34 31.46
N VAL A 324 -17.69 7.02 30.28
CA VAL A 324 -18.24 6.01 29.37
C VAL A 324 -17.63 4.65 29.68
N ASN A 325 -18.45 3.64 29.97
CA ASN A 325 -17.99 2.26 30.17
C ASN A 325 -17.76 1.58 28.81
N PRO A 326 -16.51 1.27 28.41
CA PRO A 326 -16.24 0.68 27.12
C PRO A 326 -16.82 -0.72 26.95
N THR A 327 -17.05 -1.46 28.05
CA THR A 327 -17.53 -2.85 27.97
C THR A 327 -19.00 -2.93 27.54
N THR A 328 -19.75 -1.84 27.72
CA THR A 328 -21.18 -1.76 27.40
C THR A 328 -21.47 -0.79 26.26
N ASP A 329 -20.44 -0.19 25.66
CA ASP A 329 -20.55 0.83 24.60
C ASP A 329 -20.60 0.20 23.20
N TYR A 330 -21.38 -0.87 23.04
CA TYR A 330 -21.66 -1.43 21.71
C TYR A 330 -22.77 -0.60 21.06
N PRO A 331 -22.63 -0.16 19.79
CA PRO A 331 -23.62 0.70 19.18
C PRO A 331 -24.95 -0.02 18.92
N SER A 332 -26.05 0.71 19.01
CA SER A 332 -27.39 0.21 18.68
C SER A 332 -27.55 0.02 17.17
N ASP A 333 -26.98 0.94 16.39
CA ASP A 333 -26.80 0.81 14.95
C ASP A 333 -25.44 0.16 14.69
N TYR A 334 -25.45 -1.12 14.34
CA TYR A 334 -24.24 -1.93 14.14
C TYR A 334 -24.04 -2.28 12.66
N GLY A 335 -24.87 -1.77 11.76
CA GLY A 335 -24.85 -2.14 10.35
C GLY A 335 -25.48 -3.52 10.11
N PRO A 336 -24.87 -4.38 9.27
CA PRO A 336 -25.43 -5.69 8.92
C PRO A 336 -25.73 -6.59 10.12
N ALA A 337 -26.68 -7.52 9.97
CA ALA A 337 -27.09 -8.42 11.05
C ALA A 337 -25.97 -9.32 11.61
N SER A 338 -24.90 -9.57 10.84
CA SER A 338 -23.67 -10.28 11.27
C SER A 338 -22.87 -9.50 12.31
N GLN A 339 -22.96 -8.18 12.29
CA GLN A 339 -22.26 -7.25 13.18
C GLN A 339 -22.97 -7.05 14.53
N ALA A 340 -24.14 -7.67 14.75
CA ALA A 340 -24.89 -7.48 15.98
C ALA A 340 -24.13 -8.02 17.21
N PRO A 341 -24.30 -7.43 18.40
CA PRO A 341 -23.52 -7.78 19.60
C PRO A 341 -23.67 -9.24 20.03
N ARG A 342 -24.85 -9.83 19.81
CA ARG A 342 -25.17 -11.21 20.19
C ARG A 342 -24.84 -12.24 19.10
N ARG A 343 -24.35 -11.83 17.93
CA ARG A 343 -23.94 -12.79 16.90
C ARG A 343 -22.68 -13.54 17.32
N PRO A 344 -22.59 -14.85 17.00
CA PRO A 344 -21.36 -15.61 17.17
C PRO A 344 -20.24 -14.96 16.35
N MET A 345 -19.09 -14.72 16.99
CA MET A 345 -17.91 -14.22 16.26
C MET A 345 -17.16 -15.34 15.54
N ARG A 346 -17.60 -16.60 15.70
CA ARG A 346 -17.01 -17.81 15.11
C ARG A 346 -15.53 -18.05 15.47
N LEU A 347 -15.14 -17.54 16.64
CA LEU A 347 -13.92 -17.90 17.38
C LEU A 347 -14.36 -18.58 18.68
N GLY A 348 -14.55 -19.89 18.60
CA GLY A 348 -15.20 -20.69 19.64
C GLY A 348 -16.62 -20.22 19.95
N ARG A 349 -17.03 -20.32 21.22
CA ARG A 349 -18.39 -19.96 21.69
C ARG A 349 -18.57 -18.46 21.96
N LEU A 350 -17.67 -17.61 21.48
CA LEU A 350 -17.71 -16.18 21.73
C LEU A 350 -18.70 -15.47 20.80
N ARG A 351 -19.28 -14.38 21.31
CA ARG A 351 -20.14 -13.45 20.56
C ARG A 351 -19.43 -12.11 20.43
N ASN A 352 -19.76 -11.30 19.42
CA ASN A 352 -19.11 -10.01 19.17
C ASN A 352 -18.96 -9.14 20.45
N ILE A 353 -20.01 -9.08 21.27
CA ILE A 353 -19.99 -8.33 22.54
C ILE A 353 -18.92 -8.82 23.54
N HIS A 354 -18.54 -10.10 23.52
CA HIS A 354 -17.50 -10.63 24.40
C HIS A 354 -16.13 -10.03 24.08
N GLY A 355 -15.87 -9.63 22.82
CA GLY A 355 -14.66 -8.91 22.44
C GLY A 355 -14.55 -7.51 23.07
N MET A 356 -15.66 -6.93 23.52
CA MET A 356 -15.68 -5.66 24.26
C MET A 356 -15.15 -5.77 25.69
N SER A 357 -14.92 -6.97 26.22
CA SER A 357 -14.56 -7.15 27.64
C SER A 357 -13.25 -6.45 28.02
N SER A 358 -13.24 -5.77 29.18
CA SER A 358 -12.00 -5.26 29.79
C SER A 358 -11.09 -6.37 30.34
N MET A 359 -11.56 -7.63 30.35
CA MET A 359 -10.79 -8.78 30.81
C MET A 359 -9.50 -8.98 30.00
N TYR A 360 -9.53 -8.74 28.69
CA TYR A 360 -8.35 -8.89 27.82
C TYR A 360 -7.20 -8.03 28.33
N THR A 361 -7.45 -6.74 28.58
CA THR A 361 -6.41 -5.77 28.96
C THR A 361 -6.16 -5.68 30.48
N SER A 362 -7.00 -6.32 31.30
CA SER A 362 -6.83 -6.38 32.76
C SER A 362 -6.30 -7.73 33.27
N ARG A 363 -6.40 -8.81 32.49
CA ARG A 363 -6.05 -10.17 32.91
C ARG A 363 -5.18 -10.97 31.93
N ILE A 364 -5.17 -10.66 30.64
CA ILE A 364 -4.38 -11.41 29.65
C ILE A 364 -3.13 -10.62 29.25
N TYR A 365 -3.30 -9.43 28.68
CA TYR A 365 -2.19 -8.64 28.15
C TYR A 365 -2.29 -7.15 28.52
N SER A 366 -1.20 -6.42 28.31
CA SER A 366 -1.15 -4.96 28.37
C SER A 366 -0.12 -4.44 27.35
N TYR A 367 -0.25 -3.17 26.97
CA TYR A 367 0.69 -2.53 26.06
C TYR A 367 1.72 -1.69 26.80
N GLU A 368 2.98 -1.80 26.38
CA GLU A 368 3.98 -0.76 26.63
C GLU A 368 3.66 0.46 25.75
N PRO A 369 3.74 1.71 26.27
CA PRO A 369 3.45 2.90 25.47
C PRO A 369 4.32 3.02 24.22
N ALA A 370 3.75 3.61 23.16
CA ALA A 370 4.50 3.91 21.95
C ALA A 370 5.72 4.79 22.26
N PRO A 371 6.89 4.58 21.61
CA PRO A 371 8.10 5.36 21.84
C PRO A 371 7.88 6.87 21.64
N THR A 372 8.32 7.65 22.62
CA THR A 372 8.32 9.12 22.56
C THR A 372 9.71 9.66 22.89
N CYS A 373 9.95 10.92 22.55
CA CYS A 373 11.13 11.64 22.94
C CYS A 373 10.78 13.09 23.28
N SER A 374 11.71 13.81 23.89
CA SER A 374 11.60 15.22 24.23
C SER A 374 12.87 15.97 23.82
N PHE A 375 12.88 17.29 23.99
CA PHE A 375 14.09 18.10 23.77
C PHE A 375 15.23 17.70 24.73
N THR A 376 14.90 17.20 25.93
CA THR A 376 15.87 16.80 26.95
C THR A 376 16.23 15.32 26.89
N ASN A 377 15.27 14.45 26.52
CA ASN A 377 15.48 13.02 26.33
C ASN A 377 15.28 12.65 24.87
N THR A 378 16.38 12.56 24.13
CA THR A 378 16.40 12.21 22.71
C THR A 378 16.44 10.69 22.46
N ASN A 379 16.46 9.88 23.52
CA ASN A 379 16.48 8.43 23.40
C ASN A 379 15.05 7.89 23.21
N CYS A 380 14.81 7.29 22.04
CA CYS A 380 13.55 6.63 21.70
C CYS A 380 13.45 5.19 22.20
N GLY A 381 14.29 4.78 23.15
CA GLY A 381 14.29 3.43 23.73
C GLY A 381 14.81 2.32 22.80
N SER A 382 15.29 2.67 21.60
CA SER A 382 15.80 1.72 20.62
C SER A 382 16.83 2.35 19.69
N SER A 383 17.86 1.58 19.31
CA SER A 383 18.83 1.96 18.27
C SER A 383 18.25 2.02 16.86
N TYR A 384 17.03 1.49 16.68
CA TYR A 384 16.29 1.48 15.41
C TYR A 384 15.33 2.67 15.29
N LEU A 385 15.33 3.57 16.27
CA LEU A 385 14.56 4.80 16.31
C LEU A 385 15.49 5.98 16.58
N ARG A 386 15.11 7.16 16.09
CA ARG A 386 15.80 8.43 16.36
C ARG A 386 14.77 9.50 16.73
N CYS A 387 15.15 10.41 17.61
CA CYS A 387 14.33 11.57 17.91
C CYS A 387 14.56 12.67 16.85
N ILE A 388 13.48 13.24 16.33
CA ILE A 388 13.52 14.49 15.56
C ILE A 388 13.00 15.63 16.42
N THR A 389 13.75 16.73 16.45
CA THR A 389 13.43 17.93 17.25
C THR A 389 13.37 19.21 16.41
N ARG A 390 13.80 19.17 15.14
CA ARG A 390 13.95 20.36 14.28
C ARG A 390 12.67 20.79 13.56
N SER A 391 11.59 20.02 13.65
CA SER A 391 10.37 20.20 12.84
C SER A 391 9.12 20.36 13.72
N GLY A 392 9.25 20.97 14.91
CA GLY A 392 8.18 21.11 15.90
C GLY A 392 8.29 20.15 17.09
N THR A 393 7.16 19.61 17.55
CA THR A 393 7.07 18.72 18.73
C THR A 393 8.00 17.52 18.58
N PRO A 394 8.91 17.26 19.55
CA PRO A 394 9.81 16.11 19.51
C PRO A 394 9.04 14.81 19.33
N ARG A 395 9.49 14.00 18.36
CA ARG A 395 8.88 12.70 18.08
C ARG A 395 9.93 11.68 17.63
N CYS A 396 9.68 10.43 17.98
CA CYS A 396 10.48 9.32 17.52
C CYS A 396 10.13 9.00 16.07
N VAL A 397 11.14 8.67 15.28
CA VAL A 397 11.02 8.30 13.87
C VAL A 397 11.93 7.10 13.62
N SER A 398 11.50 6.23 12.72
CA SER A 398 12.26 5.09 12.26
C SER A 398 13.62 5.52 11.67
N VAL A 399 14.62 4.67 11.83
CA VAL A 399 15.86 4.83 11.06
C VAL A 399 15.69 4.20 9.68
N GLU A 400 16.34 4.78 8.66
CA GLU A 400 16.35 4.19 7.33
C GLU A 400 17.33 3.02 7.24
N ILE A 401 17.06 2.07 6.35
CA ILE A 401 17.98 1.02 5.92
C ILE A 401 19.23 1.71 5.34
N ILE A 402 20.34 1.67 6.09
CA ILE A 402 21.60 2.23 5.63
C ILE A 402 22.15 1.33 4.53
N SER A 403 22.20 1.83 3.28
CA SER A 403 22.86 1.08 2.20
C SER A 403 24.33 0.82 2.59
N ARG A 404 24.84 -0.39 2.32
CA ARG A 404 26.23 -0.80 2.62
C ARG A 404 27.28 0.22 2.13
N ARG A 405 26.96 1.07 1.14
CA ARG A 405 27.81 2.16 0.64
C ARG A 405 28.08 3.24 1.70
N GLN A 406 27.10 3.61 2.53
CA GLN A 406 27.29 4.61 3.59
C GLN A 406 28.04 4.07 4.82
N SER A 407 27.90 2.77 5.13
CA SER A 407 28.62 2.15 6.26
C SER A 407 30.14 2.08 6.00
N ARG A 408 30.56 1.83 4.75
CA ARG A 408 31.97 1.90 4.32
C ARG A 408 32.54 3.32 4.45
N ARG A 409 31.80 4.35 4.04
CA ARG A 409 32.20 5.77 4.22
C ARG A 409 32.34 6.16 5.71
N ARG A 410 31.43 5.70 6.58
CA ARG A 410 31.51 5.94 8.04
C ARG A 410 32.66 5.18 8.70
N ARG A 411 32.95 3.93 8.31
CA ARG A 411 34.13 3.16 8.78
C ARG A 411 35.44 3.80 8.31
N SER A 412 35.50 4.29 7.07
CA SER A 412 36.64 5.06 6.54
C SER A 412 36.88 6.34 7.33
N ARG A 413 35.84 7.15 7.58
CA ARG A 413 35.92 8.36 8.41
C ARG A 413 36.36 8.07 9.85
N ARG A 414 35.83 7.01 10.49
CA ARG A 414 36.26 6.58 11.84
C ARG A 414 37.72 6.09 11.88
N ARG A 415 38.22 5.44 10.81
CA ARG A 415 39.65 5.07 10.71
C ARG A 415 40.54 6.30 10.54
N ARG A 416 40.11 7.30 9.76
CA ARG A 416 40.85 8.55 9.55
C ARG A 416 40.93 9.40 10.83
N THR A 417 39.86 9.49 11.61
CA THR A 417 39.87 10.20 12.90
C THR A 417 40.65 9.45 13.99
N ARG A 418 40.66 8.11 13.98
CA ARG A 418 41.48 7.31 14.90
C ARG A 418 42.98 7.44 14.61
N ARG A 419 43.39 7.46 13.33
CA ARG A 419 44.79 7.74 12.93
C ARG A 419 45.25 9.15 13.31
N ARG A 420 44.37 10.15 13.27
CA ARG A 420 44.68 11.52 13.73
C ARG A 420 44.81 11.65 15.24
N ARG A 421 44.13 10.78 16.01
CA ARG A 421 44.20 10.77 17.49
C ARG A 421 45.38 9.99 18.06
N THR A 422 45.94 9.03 17.33
CA THR A 422 47.10 8.23 17.77
C THR A 422 48.45 8.81 17.35
N GLY A 423 48.47 9.97 16.67
CA GLY A 423 49.71 10.63 16.19
C GLY A 423 50.26 11.75 17.09
N ARG A 424 49.63 12.04 18.23
CA ARG A 424 50.10 13.02 19.22
C ARG A 424 50.30 12.33 20.57
N ASN A 425 51.41 11.59 20.72
CA ASN A 425 52.16 11.39 21.97
C ASN A 425 53.19 10.28 21.81
N SER A 426 54.44 10.67 21.55
CA SER A 426 55.66 10.18 22.24
C SER A 426 56.91 10.60 21.44
N ARG A 427 57.72 11.45 22.07
CA ARG A 427 59.14 11.71 21.73
C ARG A 427 60.01 10.85 22.66
N SER A 428 61.24 10.56 22.19
CA SER A 428 62.42 9.98 22.89
C SER A 428 62.45 8.43 22.98
N ARG A 429 63.52 7.68 22.65
CA ARG A 429 64.97 7.96 22.50
C ARG A 429 65.68 6.75 21.80
N ARG A 430 66.69 7.04 20.95
CA ARG A 430 67.96 6.29 20.61
C ARG A 430 67.84 4.87 19.99
N ARG A 431 68.69 4.35 19.08
CA ARG A 431 69.98 4.73 18.44
C ARG A 431 70.27 3.74 17.25
N GLY A 432 70.95 4.19 16.18
CA GLY A 432 71.78 3.40 15.22
C GLY A 432 71.13 3.04 13.86
N LYS A 433 71.32 3.84 12.78
CA LYS A 433 72.30 3.75 11.65
C LYS A 433 72.22 2.42 10.86
N ARG A 434 72.05 2.34 9.53
CA ARG A 434 72.52 3.12 8.33
C ARG A 434 71.42 3.08 7.24
N GLN A 435 71.02 4.11 6.48
CA GLN A 435 71.69 5.04 5.54
C GLN A 435 71.78 4.51 4.08
N ALA A 436 70.96 5.08 3.18
CA ALA A 436 71.25 5.53 1.80
C ALA A 436 69.95 6.13 1.20
N LEU A 437 69.84 7.47 1.07
CA LEU A 437 70.02 8.31 -0.15
C LEU A 437 68.88 8.10 -1.18
N ASN A 438 68.18 9.07 -1.78
CA ASN A 438 68.21 10.53 -1.90
C ASN A 438 66.80 10.98 -2.39
N GLU A 439 66.21 12.08 -1.89
CA GLU A 439 66.05 13.39 -2.57
C GLU A 439 65.31 13.31 -3.93
N THR A 440 64.26 14.07 -4.27
CA THR A 440 63.88 15.44 -3.89
C THR A 440 62.42 15.68 -4.35
N ALA A 441 61.69 16.52 -3.61
CA ALA A 441 60.43 17.11 -4.03
C ALA A 441 60.69 18.50 -4.62
N ILE A 442 60.01 18.89 -5.70
CA ILE A 442 59.78 20.29 -6.08
C ILE A 442 58.34 20.46 -6.56
N MET A 443 57.73 21.56 -6.11
CA MET A 443 56.39 22.06 -6.39
C MET A 443 56.33 22.86 -7.70
N ASP A 444 55.09 23.07 -8.14
CA ASP A 444 54.56 24.30 -8.76
C ASP A 444 54.43 24.45 -10.30
N LEU A 445 53.15 24.64 -10.66
CA LEU A 445 52.55 25.77 -11.38
C LEU A 445 52.57 25.82 -12.92
N ASP A 446 51.35 25.88 -13.45
CA ASP A 446 50.82 26.50 -14.68
C ASP A 446 51.66 26.50 -15.98
N THR A 447 51.04 25.96 -17.04
CA THR A 447 51.00 26.67 -18.34
C THR A 447 49.86 26.17 -19.23
N PHE A 448 48.98 27.11 -19.56
CA PHE A 448 48.03 27.08 -20.67
C PHE A 448 48.82 27.08 -21.99
N THR A 449 48.48 26.21 -22.95
CA THR A 449 48.62 26.51 -24.39
C THR A 449 47.62 25.68 -25.20
N ASP A 450 46.96 26.39 -26.12
CA ASP A 450 46.02 25.92 -27.13
C ASP A 450 46.63 24.91 -28.10
N GLY A 451 45.77 24.03 -28.61
CA GLY A 451 46.10 23.10 -29.69
C GLY A 451 44.89 22.27 -30.12
N TYR A 452 43.91 22.91 -30.76
CA TYR A 452 42.85 22.22 -31.50
C TYR A 452 43.46 21.43 -32.67
N VAL A 453 43.41 20.10 -32.59
CA VAL A 453 43.53 19.19 -33.74
C VAL A 453 42.42 18.15 -33.59
N GLY A 454 41.43 18.20 -34.48
CA GLY A 454 40.30 17.26 -34.48
C GLY A 454 40.75 15.84 -34.82
N PRO A 455 40.16 14.78 -34.24
CA PRO A 455 40.45 13.43 -34.65
C PRO A 455 39.47 12.96 -35.73
N THR A 456 40.06 12.57 -36.84
CA THR A 456 39.52 11.65 -37.84
C THR A 456 38.96 10.38 -37.16
N TYR A 457 37.72 10.03 -37.49
CA TYR A 457 37.10 8.78 -37.08
C TYR A 457 37.75 7.61 -37.81
N THR A 458 38.60 6.87 -37.11
CA THR A 458 38.92 5.48 -37.46
C THR A 458 38.10 4.57 -36.55
N ASP A 459 37.14 3.91 -37.18
CA ASP A 459 36.36 2.80 -36.66
C ASP A 459 37.30 1.65 -36.29
N GLN A 460 37.40 1.34 -34.99
CA GLN A 460 37.72 0.03 -34.42
C GLN A 460 37.95 0.16 -32.91
N MET A 461 36.98 -0.32 -32.13
CA MET A 461 37.14 -1.33 -31.07
C MET A 461 35.81 -1.39 -30.31
N ILE A 462 34.89 -2.20 -30.82
CA ILE A 462 33.75 -2.69 -30.06
C ILE A 462 34.32 -3.58 -28.95
N SER A 463 34.58 -2.98 -27.80
CA SER A 463 34.70 -3.71 -26.54
C SER A 463 33.30 -4.26 -26.21
N PRO A 464 33.15 -5.54 -25.86
CA PRO A 464 31.84 -6.06 -25.47
C PRO A 464 31.39 -5.31 -24.23
N VAL A 465 30.32 -4.53 -24.35
CA VAL A 465 29.64 -3.86 -23.23
C VAL A 465 28.89 -4.91 -22.42
N ASN A 466 29.64 -5.79 -21.76
CA ASN A 466 29.18 -6.49 -20.58
C ASN A 466 29.66 -5.67 -19.38
N ASP A 467 28.72 -5.32 -18.50
CA ASP A 467 28.91 -4.69 -17.18
C ASP A 467 28.97 -3.15 -17.04
N ILE A 468 27.96 -2.39 -17.50
CA ILE A 468 27.64 -1.10 -16.84
C ILE A 468 26.12 -0.80 -16.82
N CYS A 469 25.32 -1.71 -16.29
CA CYS A 469 24.07 -1.34 -15.62
C CYS A 469 23.88 -2.34 -14.48
N PRO A 470 24.14 -1.97 -13.22
CA PRO A 470 23.72 -2.83 -12.12
C PRO A 470 22.22 -3.04 -12.30
N SER A 471 21.78 -4.30 -12.48
CA SER A 471 20.36 -4.67 -12.44
C SER A 471 19.84 -4.58 -10.99
N THR A 472 20.06 -3.43 -10.34
CA THR A 472 19.25 -3.07 -9.19
C THR A 472 17.91 -2.72 -9.78
N ASN A 473 16.87 -3.53 -9.55
CA ASN A 473 15.50 -3.16 -9.87
C ASN A 473 15.20 -1.83 -9.14
N PRO A 474 15.31 -0.65 -9.80
CA PRO A 474 15.36 0.64 -9.11
C PRO A 474 13.96 1.17 -8.81
N TYR A 475 12.92 0.52 -9.34
CA TYR A 475 11.61 1.12 -9.48
C TYR A 475 10.55 0.41 -8.65
N ASN A 476 9.57 1.22 -8.28
CA ASN A 476 8.36 0.88 -7.55
C ASN A 476 7.39 0.07 -8.44
N VAL A 477 7.84 -1.06 -8.98
CA VAL A 477 6.97 -1.93 -9.79
C VAL A 477 5.94 -2.62 -8.90
N ILE A 478 4.69 -2.69 -9.39
CA ILE A 478 3.63 -3.47 -8.74
C ILE A 478 3.80 -4.93 -9.15
N GLN A 479 3.90 -5.81 -8.16
CA GLN A 479 3.75 -7.23 -8.40
C GLN A 479 2.27 -7.60 -8.21
N ASN A 480 1.54 -7.75 -9.32
CA ASN A 480 0.19 -8.29 -9.31
C ASN A 480 0.22 -9.80 -9.02
N MET A 481 -0.83 -10.28 -8.33
CA MET A 481 -0.99 -11.69 -7.97
C MET A 481 -1.86 -12.46 -8.97
N TYR A 482 -2.58 -11.77 -9.87
CA TYR A 482 -3.51 -12.37 -10.83
C TYR A 482 -4.49 -13.35 -10.17
N LEU A 483 -4.96 -13.00 -8.97
CA LEU A 483 -5.86 -13.81 -8.16
C LEU A 483 -7.30 -13.61 -8.62
N MET A 484 -7.92 -14.66 -9.14
CA MET A 484 -9.33 -14.69 -9.51
C MET A 484 -10.02 -15.87 -8.84
N ASN A 485 -11.06 -15.61 -8.05
CA ASN A 485 -11.86 -16.60 -7.33
C ASN A 485 -11.01 -17.61 -6.52
N GLY A 486 -9.89 -17.16 -5.95
CA GLY A 486 -8.95 -18.00 -5.19
C GLY A 486 -7.86 -18.68 -6.02
N LEU A 487 -7.87 -18.55 -7.35
CA LEU A 487 -6.85 -19.08 -8.26
C LEU A 487 -5.92 -17.96 -8.75
N SER A 488 -4.62 -18.10 -8.53
CA SER A 488 -3.59 -17.20 -9.08
C SER A 488 -3.05 -17.78 -10.39
N ASP A 489 -3.47 -17.21 -11.52
CA ASP A 489 -3.09 -17.66 -12.87
C ASP A 489 -3.22 -16.49 -13.85
N THR A 490 -2.21 -16.20 -14.67
CA THR A 490 -2.27 -15.11 -15.65
C THR A 490 -3.16 -15.45 -16.84
N ARG A 491 -3.36 -16.73 -17.17
CA ARG A 491 -4.09 -17.20 -18.36
C ARG A 491 -5.60 -16.96 -18.30
N VAL A 492 -6.11 -16.65 -17.12
CA VAL A 492 -7.52 -16.30 -16.92
C VAL A 492 -7.78 -14.79 -17.00
N TRP A 493 -6.76 -14.01 -17.39
CA TRP A 493 -6.81 -12.57 -17.56
C TRP A 493 -6.51 -12.17 -19.00
N VAL A 494 -7.13 -11.10 -19.46
CA VAL A 494 -6.85 -10.41 -20.74
C VAL A 494 -6.58 -8.94 -20.46
N TYR A 495 -6.03 -8.20 -21.42
CA TYR A 495 -5.57 -6.83 -21.21
C TYR A 495 -6.33 -5.82 -22.06
N VAL A 496 -6.91 -4.81 -21.40
CA VAL A 496 -7.65 -3.71 -22.02
C VAL A 496 -6.78 -2.46 -22.02
N PRO A 497 -6.57 -1.80 -23.17
CA PRO A 497 -5.90 -0.52 -23.20
C PRO A 497 -6.76 0.58 -22.55
N VAL A 498 -6.15 1.39 -21.71
CA VAL A 498 -6.77 2.55 -21.03
C VAL A 498 -5.84 3.74 -21.18
N LYS A 499 -6.38 4.89 -21.59
CA LYS A 499 -5.61 6.13 -21.69
C LYS A 499 -5.82 7.00 -20.45
N ILE A 500 -4.74 7.43 -19.85
CA ILE A 500 -4.75 8.41 -18.76
C ILE A 500 -4.31 9.75 -19.35
N VAL A 501 -5.15 10.76 -19.20
CA VAL A 501 -4.84 12.15 -19.53
C VAL A 501 -4.72 12.89 -18.21
N TYR A 502 -3.56 13.46 -17.95
CA TYR A 502 -3.30 14.27 -16.77
C TYR A 502 -3.29 15.73 -17.16
N LYS A 503 -4.09 16.51 -16.44
CA LYS A 503 -4.15 17.96 -16.55
C LYS A 503 -3.60 18.56 -15.27
N ARG A 504 -2.55 19.35 -15.40
CA ARG A 504 -1.87 19.95 -14.25
C ARG A 504 -2.68 21.11 -13.66
N GLN A 505 -2.76 21.21 -12.33
CA GLN A 505 -3.19 22.45 -11.66
C GLN A 505 -2.00 23.43 -11.56
N PRO A 506 -2.07 24.65 -12.14
CA PRO A 506 -0.95 25.59 -12.19
C PRO A 506 -0.43 26.01 -10.81
N GLU A 507 -1.30 26.11 -9.81
CA GLU A 507 -0.98 26.67 -8.50
C GLU A 507 -0.18 25.71 -7.59
N GLN A 508 0.02 24.46 -8.00
CA GLN A 508 0.57 23.39 -7.15
C GLN A 508 2.06 23.14 -7.34
N MET A 509 2.66 23.54 -8.47
CA MET A 509 4.07 23.26 -8.78
C MET A 509 4.72 24.38 -9.61
N GLN A 510 5.74 25.01 -9.04
CA GLN A 510 6.69 25.88 -9.75
C GLN A 510 7.99 25.12 -9.98
N PHE A 511 8.60 25.27 -11.16
CA PHE A 511 9.82 24.57 -11.56
C PHE A 511 11.02 25.53 -11.67
N ASP A 512 10.80 26.81 -11.37
CA ASP A 512 11.78 27.90 -11.44
C ASP A 512 12.48 27.98 -12.80
N SER A 513 11.74 27.68 -13.87
CA SER A 513 12.24 27.70 -15.24
C SER A 513 11.79 28.98 -15.94
N PHE A 514 12.57 30.05 -15.80
CA PHE A 514 12.18 31.38 -16.26
C PHE A 514 12.66 31.68 -17.69
N PRO A 515 11.85 32.35 -18.54
CA PRO A 515 12.29 32.79 -19.85
C PRO A 515 13.29 33.94 -19.74
N VAL A 516 14.17 34.06 -20.74
CA VAL A 516 15.12 35.17 -20.85
C VAL A 516 14.67 36.13 -21.95
N LYS A 517 14.39 37.38 -21.59
CA LYS A 517 13.95 38.44 -22.50
C LYS A 517 15.01 39.54 -22.54
N ARG A 518 15.56 39.85 -23.72
CA ARG A 518 16.62 40.86 -23.92
C ARG A 518 17.85 40.65 -23.01
N GLY A 519 18.25 39.40 -22.81
CA GLY A 519 19.38 39.03 -21.96
C GLY A 519 19.09 39.12 -20.45
N GLN A 520 17.86 39.45 -20.04
CA GLN A 520 17.45 39.49 -18.64
C GLN A 520 16.47 38.37 -18.32
N LEU A 521 16.62 37.80 -17.12
CA LEU A 521 15.72 36.76 -16.62
C LEU A 521 14.37 37.38 -16.24
N ASP A 522 13.27 36.83 -16.75
CA ASP A 522 11.92 37.20 -16.35
C ASP A 522 11.43 36.28 -15.23
N ALA A 523 11.84 36.58 -13.99
CA ALA A 523 11.56 35.75 -12.81
C ALA A 523 10.09 35.75 -12.36
N PHE A 524 9.20 36.47 -13.05
CA PHE A 524 7.78 36.54 -12.72
C PHE A 524 6.93 35.51 -13.49
N GLN A 525 7.52 34.81 -14.45
CA GLN A 525 6.83 33.84 -15.30
C GLN A 525 7.63 32.54 -15.42
N ASP A 526 7.09 31.43 -14.94
CA ASP A 526 7.65 30.10 -15.23
C ASP A 526 7.18 29.64 -16.62
N ILE A 527 8.07 29.14 -17.48
CA ILE A 527 7.70 28.66 -18.84
C ILE A 527 6.72 27.49 -18.82
N TYR A 528 6.66 26.75 -17.70
CA TYR A 528 5.74 25.64 -17.53
C TYR A 528 4.39 26.10 -16.95
N ASP A 529 4.25 27.33 -16.47
CA ASP A 529 2.97 27.88 -15.98
C ASP A 529 2.02 28.23 -17.14
N PRO A 530 0.96 27.42 -17.39
CA PRO A 530 0.05 27.68 -18.50
C PRO A 530 -0.76 28.96 -18.32
N THR A 531 -0.89 29.49 -17.09
CA THR A 531 -1.64 30.73 -16.83
C THR A 531 -0.92 31.97 -17.36
N GLY A 532 0.40 31.87 -17.61
CA GLY A 532 1.19 32.92 -18.25
C GLY A 532 0.98 33.04 -19.76
N TYR A 533 0.17 32.17 -20.38
CA TYR A 533 -0.05 32.12 -21.83
C TYR A 533 -1.52 32.32 -22.18
N SER A 534 -1.85 33.38 -22.91
CA SER A 534 -3.22 33.72 -23.31
C SER A 534 -3.90 32.63 -24.17
N SER A 535 -3.12 31.83 -24.90
CA SER A 535 -3.63 30.69 -25.68
C SER A 535 -4.03 29.48 -24.85
N LEU A 536 -3.62 29.42 -23.58
CA LEU A 536 -3.88 28.28 -22.69
C LEU A 536 -4.77 28.65 -21.49
N ILE A 537 -4.83 29.93 -21.11
CA ILE A 537 -5.49 30.38 -19.88
C ILE A 537 -6.96 29.92 -19.75
N ASP A 538 -7.71 29.89 -20.85
CA ASP A 538 -9.12 29.44 -20.86
C ASP A 538 -9.27 27.95 -20.50
N LEU A 539 -8.22 27.16 -20.71
CA LEU A 539 -8.19 25.75 -20.32
C LEU A 539 -7.88 25.57 -18.84
N PHE A 540 -7.32 26.57 -18.14
CA PHE A 540 -6.89 26.47 -16.74
C PHE A 540 -7.54 27.58 -15.89
N PRO A 541 -8.86 27.52 -15.66
CA PRO A 541 -9.54 28.49 -14.82
C PRO A 541 -9.02 28.40 -13.39
N VAL A 542 -8.68 29.55 -12.79
CA VAL A 542 -8.24 29.65 -11.40
C VAL A 542 -9.33 29.10 -10.48
N LYS A 543 -9.06 27.96 -9.84
CA LYS A 543 -9.94 27.37 -8.83
C LYS A 543 -9.41 27.74 -7.43
N PRO A 544 -10.29 27.94 -6.43
CA PRO A 544 -9.84 28.11 -5.05
C PRO A 544 -8.98 26.90 -4.65
N GLN A 545 -7.77 27.17 -4.14
CA GLN A 545 -6.75 26.15 -3.88
C GLN A 545 -7.31 24.96 -3.07
N PRO A 546 -7.41 23.76 -3.66
CA PRO A 546 -7.58 22.55 -2.87
C PRO A 546 -6.30 22.27 -2.08
N ARG A 547 -6.45 21.64 -0.92
CA ARG A 547 -5.39 21.39 0.08
C ARG A 547 -4.08 20.88 -0.52
N THR A 548 -2.98 21.30 0.11
CA THR A 548 -1.64 20.77 -0.06
C THR A 548 -1.61 19.26 0.08
N CYS A 549 -1.61 18.58 -1.06
CA CYS A 549 -0.98 17.28 -1.19
C CYS A 549 0.47 17.44 -0.72
N GLY A 550 1.00 16.49 0.06
CA GLY A 550 2.40 16.60 0.54
C GLY A 550 3.35 16.91 -0.63
N GLU A 551 4.44 17.63 -0.35
CA GLU A 551 5.43 18.08 -1.35
C GLU A 551 5.59 17.07 -2.50
N MET A 552 5.05 17.43 -3.68
CA MET A 552 5.33 16.72 -4.92
C MET A 552 6.75 17.08 -5.36
N ASP A 553 7.75 16.61 -4.62
CA ASP A 553 9.19 16.79 -4.91
C ASP A 553 9.65 16.02 -6.18
N SER A 554 8.73 15.69 -7.07
CA SER A 554 8.94 14.86 -8.25
C SER A 554 8.45 15.59 -9.49
N ILE A 555 9.33 15.66 -10.49
CA ILE A 555 8.97 16.09 -11.85
C ILE A 555 8.02 15.12 -12.57
N PHE A 556 7.70 13.98 -11.95
CA PHE A 556 6.73 13.01 -12.45
C PHE A 556 5.57 12.85 -11.47
N THR A 557 4.37 12.80 -12.00
CA THR A 557 3.13 12.44 -11.30
C THR A 557 2.80 10.98 -11.56
N LYS A 558 2.31 10.30 -10.52
CA LYS A 558 1.83 8.92 -10.60
C LYS A 558 0.31 8.91 -10.50
N VAL A 559 -0.36 8.26 -11.46
CA VAL A 559 -1.80 7.99 -11.40
C VAL A 559 -1.99 6.48 -11.23
N ALA A 560 -2.58 6.05 -10.12
CA ALA A 560 -2.90 4.65 -9.87
C ALA A 560 -4.20 4.27 -10.57
N VAL A 561 -4.25 3.10 -11.19
CA VAL A 561 -5.44 2.63 -11.91
C VAL A 561 -5.74 1.20 -11.52
N HIS A 562 -7.00 0.98 -11.22
CA HIS A 562 -7.52 -0.20 -10.57
C HIS A 562 -8.54 -0.84 -11.51
N SER A 563 -8.48 -2.15 -11.65
CA SER A 563 -9.54 -2.95 -12.23
C SER A 563 -10.09 -3.86 -11.14
N ASP A 564 -11.40 -3.81 -10.91
CA ASP A 564 -12.09 -4.60 -9.90
C ASP A 564 -13.33 -5.28 -10.52
N GLY A 565 -13.39 -6.60 -10.42
CA GLY A 565 -14.48 -7.39 -11.00
C GLY A 565 -15.84 -7.09 -10.34
N LEU A 566 -16.90 -7.01 -11.13
CA LEU A 566 -18.28 -6.84 -10.66
C LEU A 566 -19.05 -8.16 -10.69
N ASN A 567 -18.68 -9.09 -11.58
CA ASN A 567 -19.26 -10.43 -11.66
C ASN A 567 -18.25 -11.57 -11.40
N TYR A 568 -17.08 -11.22 -10.87
CA TYR A 568 -16.05 -12.15 -10.41
C TYR A 568 -15.25 -11.50 -9.28
N HIS A 569 -14.67 -12.31 -8.41
CA HIS A 569 -13.74 -11.80 -7.41
C HIS A 569 -12.32 -11.82 -7.97
N GLY A 570 -11.79 -10.64 -8.27
CA GLY A 570 -10.40 -10.45 -8.66
C GLY A 570 -10.12 -8.99 -8.95
N SER A 571 -8.89 -8.57 -8.67
CA SER A 571 -8.45 -7.20 -8.90
C SER A 571 -7.07 -7.16 -9.55
N TYR A 572 -6.83 -6.07 -10.28
CA TYR A 572 -5.56 -5.75 -10.91
C TYR A 572 -5.22 -4.27 -10.67
N ARG A 573 -3.93 -3.97 -10.50
CA ARG A 573 -3.42 -2.63 -10.19
C ARG A 573 -2.26 -2.28 -11.10
N GLU A 574 -2.25 -1.06 -11.60
CA GLU A 574 -1.12 -0.50 -12.34
C GLU A 574 -1.03 1.01 -12.10
N PHE A 575 0.01 1.66 -12.62
CA PHE A 575 0.09 3.10 -12.63
C PHE A 575 0.62 3.70 -13.93
N ALA A 576 0.13 4.89 -14.27
CA ALA A 576 0.73 5.75 -15.26
C ALA A 576 1.77 6.67 -14.60
N LEU A 577 2.89 6.90 -15.29
CA LEU A 577 3.87 7.92 -14.97
C LEU A 577 3.74 9.04 -15.99
N LEU A 578 3.56 10.26 -15.51
CA LEU A 578 3.26 11.44 -16.32
C LEU A 578 4.22 12.58 -15.95
N ASP A 579 4.63 13.39 -16.92
CA ASP A 579 5.47 14.57 -16.72
C ASP A 579 4.65 15.70 -16.07
N ALA A 580 4.96 16.00 -14.81
CA ALA A 580 4.25 17.01 -14.04
C ALA A 580 4.60 18.45 -14.48
N ARG A 581 5.56 18.64 -15.40
CA ARG A 581 5.90 19.95 -15.95
C ARG A 581 4.93 20.39 -17.04
N GLN A 582 4.36 19.44 -17.78
CA GLN A 582 3.51 19.75 -18.93
C GLN A 582 2.10 20.19 -18.47
N PRO A 583 1.45 21.14 -19.17
CA PRO A 583 0.06 21.48 -18.92
C PRO A 583 -0.89 20.29 -19.11
N PHE A 584 -0.58 19.45 -20.10
CA PHE A 584 -1.21 18.17 -20.36
C PHE A 584 -0.14 17.12 -20.64
N ASP A 585 -0.33 15.93 -20.09
CA ASP A 585 0.42 14.74 -20.50
C ASP A 585 -0.54 13.56 -20.60
N SER A 586 -0.16 12.52 -21.34
CA SER A 586 -0.94 11.30 -21.40
C SER A 586 -0.11 10.04 -21.49
N SER A 587 -0.64 8.97 -20.92
CA SER A 587 -0.02 7.65 -20.91
C SER A 587 -1.06 6.58 -21.20
N ILE A 588 -0.68 5.54 -21.93
CA ILE A 588 -1.53 4.37 -22.20
C ILE A 588 -1.03 3.22 -21.35
N MET A 589 -1.96 2.57 -20.67
CA MET A 589 -1.71 1.39 -19.86
C MET A 589 -2.57 0.22 -20.32
N TYR A 590 -2.15 -0.98 -19.99
CA TYR A 590 -2.84 -2.21 -20.33
C TYR A 590 -3.34 -2.86 -19.05
N MET A 591 -4.63 -2.69 -18.77
CA MET A 591 -5.27 -3.13 -17.54
C MET A 591 -5.75 -4.56 -17.68
N ALA A 592 -5.32 -5.45 -16.78
CA ALA A 592 -5.78 -6.82 -16.79
C ALA A 592 -7.21 -6.92 -16.23
N VAL A 593 -8.06 -7.69 -16.90
CA VAL A 593 -9.45 -8.01 -16.51
C VAL A 593 -9.71 -9.50 -16.72
N LYS A 594 -10.78 -10.06 -16.15
CA LYS A 594 -11.16 -11.47 -16.40
C LYS A 594 -11.32 -11.73 -17.90
N SER A 595 -10.79 -12.85 -18.38
CA SER A 595 -10.98 -13.27 -19.77
C SER A 595 -12.45 -13.50 -20.11
N PRO A 596 -13.01 -12.86 -21.16
CA PRO A 596 -14.39 -13.07 -21.58
C PRO A 596 -14.61 -14.45 -22.24
N GLN A 597 -13.54 -15.22 -22.49
CA GLN A 597 -13.63 -16.61 -22.91
C GLN A 597 -14.29 -17.49 -21.82
N MET A 598 -14.19 -17.08 -20.56
CA MET A 598 -14.82 -17.74 -19.41
C MET A 598 -16.23 -17.20 -19.11
N GLY A 599 -16.87 -16.58 -20.10
CA GLY A 599 -18.13 -15.84 -19.97
C GLY A 599 -17.92 -14.32 -19.81
N PRO A 600 -18.97 -13.50 -19.98
CA PRO A 600 -18.86 -12.04 -19.97
C PRO A 600 -18.13 -11.49 -18.75
N THR A 601 -17.38 -10.41 -18.93
CA THR A 601 -16.63 -9.75 -17.87
C THR A 601 -17.28 -8.41 -17.57
N ASP A 602 -17.80 -8.26 -16.37
CA ASP A 602 -18.30 -7.00 -15.85
C ASP A 602 -17.27 -6.50 -14.84
N VAL A 603 -16.74 -5.30 -15.07
CA VAL A 603 -15.59 -4.76 -14.33
C VAL A 603 -15.75 -3.26 -14.17
N VAL A 604 -15.38 -2.74 -13.01
CA VAL A 604 -15.23 -1.30 -12.80
C VAL A 604 -13.74 -0.95 -12.86
N LEU A 605 -13.40 0.05 -13.65
CA LEU A 605 -12.07 0.65 -13.61
C LEU A 605 -12.16 2.01 -12.91
N THR A 606 -11.21 2.25 -12.01
CA THR A 606 -11.06 3.53 -11.32
C THR A 606 -9.63 4.01 -11.43
N ALA A 607 -9.45 5.33 -11.49
CA ALA A 607 -8.13 5.95 -11.51
C ALA A 607 -8.05 7.02 -10.43
N TYR A 608 -6.88 7.10 -9.79
CA TYR A 608 -6.63 7.99 -8.67
C TYR A 608 -5.37 8.80 -8.93
N GLY A 609 -5.49 10.11 -8.80
CA GLY A 609 -4.35 11.01 -8.79
C GLY A 609 -3.42 10.75 -7.59
N PRO A 610 -2.24 11.37 -7.57
CA PRO A 610 -1.23 11.17 -6.53
C PRO A 610 -1.73 11.53 -5.11
N CYS A 611 -2.78 12.32 -5.03
CA CYS A 611 -3.36 12.80 -3.79
C CYS A 611 -4.57 12.00 -3.33
N GLY A 612 -4.91 10.91 -4.01
CA GLY A 612 -6.09 10.08 -3.73
C GLY A 612 -7.38 10.59 -4.36
N ASN A 613 -7.34 11.68 -5.13
CA ASN A 613 -8.49 12.22 -5.86
C ASN A 613 -8.87 11.32 -7.03
N VAL A 614 -10.17 11.13 -7.25
CA VAL A 614 -10.69 10.24 -8.30
C VAL A 614 -10.67 10.96 -9.64
N CYS A 615 -10.06 10.34 -10.65
CA CYS A 615 -10.09 10.84 -12.02
C CYS A 615 -11.43 10.55 -12.69
N LYS A 616 -11.80 11.34 -13.69
CA LYS A 616 -13.10 11.25 -14.37
C LYS A 616 -13.04 10.29 -15.57
N PRO A 617 -13.78 9.17 -15.55
CA PRO A 617 -13.83 8.26 -16.68
C PRO A 617 -14.68 8.81 -17.83
N HIS A 618 -14.20 8.61 -19.05
CA HIS A 618 -14.88 8.92 -20.29
C HIS A 618 -14.84 7.70 -21.20
N CYS A 619 -16.01 7.26 -21.64
CA CYS A 619 -16.18 6.09 -22.47
C CYS A 619 -16.46 6.51 -23.91
N ARG A 620 -15.92 5.75 -24.86
CA ARG A 620 -16.14 5.96 -26.28
C ARG A 620 -17.61 5.70 -26.66
N ASP A 621 -18.19 6.57 -27.47
CA ASP A 621 -19.55 6.44 -28.00
C ASP A 621 -19.58 5.74 -29.37
N LEU A 622 -20.79 5.52 -29.90
CA LEU A 622 -21.02 4.82 -31.17
C LEU A 622 -20.54 5.61 -32.40
N ILE A 623 -20.40 6.93 -32.30
CA ILE A 623 -19.95 7.79 -33.40
C ILE A 623 -18.46 8.12 -33.31
N GLY A 624 -17.75 7.52 -32.34
CA GLY A 624 -16.30 7.66 -32.15
C GLY A 624 -15.87 8.81 -31.23
N GLY A 625 -16.83 9.54 -30.64
CA GLY A 625 -16.59 10.55 -29.60
C GLY A 625 -16.41 9.95 -28.20
N TYR A 626 -16.23 10.80 -27.20
CA TYR A 626 -16.13 10.40 -25.79
C TYR A 626 -17.15 11.17 -24.94
N LYS A 627 -17.83 10.45 -24.06
CA LYS A 627 -18.75 11.01 -23.08
C LYS A 627 -18.37 10.57 -21.67
N HIS A 628 -18.79 11.33 -20.67
CA HIS A 628 -18.67 10.91 -19.28
C HIS A 628 -19.39 9.57 -19.07
N CYS A 629 -18.77 8.66 -18.31
CA CYS A 629 -19.36 7.38 -17.91
C CYS A 629 -19.01 7.08 -16.45
N ASP A 630 -19.42 5.93 -15.92
CA ASP A 630 -19.06 5.53 -14.56
C ASP A 630 -17.70 4.79 -14.46
N GLY A 631 -17.07 4.46 -15.59
CA GLY A 631 -15.88 3.60 -15.65
C GLY A 631 -16.19 2.09 -15.52
N SER A 632 -17.46 1.72 -15.39
CA SER A 632 -17.94 0.34 -15.41
C SER A 632 -18.17 -0.14 -16.84
N ILE A 633 -17.56 -1.26 -17.22
CA ILE A 633 -17.60 -1.81 -18.57
C ILE A 633 -17.94 -3.31 -18.58
N LYS A 634 -18.60 -3.74 -19.65
CA LYS A 634 -18.82 -5.14 -20.01
C LYS A 634 -17.99 -5.52 -21.22
N ILE A 635 -17.28 -6.63 -21.11
CA ILE A 635 -16.41 -7.18 -22.15
C ILE A 635 -16.95 -8.55 -22.55
N THR A 636 -17.03 -8.80 -23.86
CA THR A 636 -17.55 -10.05 -24.42
C THR A 636 -16.56 -10.67 -25.39
N ASN A 637 -16.76 -11.94 -25.76
CA ASN A 637 -15.90 -12.62 -26.73
C ASN A 637 -16.36 -12.39 -28.20
N ARG A 638 -17.17 -11.36 -28.46
CA ARG A 638 -17.61 -11.03 -29.82
C ARG A 638 -16.52 -10.25 -30.54
N GLY A 639 -16.25 -10.61 -31.80
CA GLY A 639 -15.24 -9.94 -32.61
C GLY A 639 -15.75 -8.60 -33.18
N PRO A 640 -14.88 -7.60 -33.38
CA PRO A 640 -13.46 -7.54 -32.97
C PRO A 640 -13.28 -7.39 -31.44
N LYS A 641 -12.24 -8.00 -30.86
CA LYS A 641 -12.11 -8.22 -29.40
C LYS A 641 -11.94 -6.94 -28.55
N GLY A 642 -11.14 -5.98 -28.97
CA GLY A 642 -10.89 -4.74 -28.20
C GLY A 642 -10.06 -4.94 -26.92
N TYR A 643 -9.51 -6.12 -26.71
CA TYR A 643 -8.54 -6.49 -25.69
C TYR A 643 -7.51 -7.46 -26.29
N GLY A 644 -6.32 -7.53 -25.67
CA GLY A 644 -5.28 -8.50 -26.00
C GLY A 644 -5.38 -9.73 -25.11
N GLU A 645 -5.14 -10.93 -25.66
CA GLU A 645 -5.19 -12.18 -24.90
C GLU A 645 -4.03 -12.27 -23.89
N ASP A 646 -2.92 -11.61 -24.21
CA ASP A 646 -1.83 -11.35 -23.29
C ASP A 646 -1.34 -9.89 -23.41
N TYR A 647 -0.34 -9.54 -22.62
CA TYR A 647 0.21 -8.19 -22.59
C TYR A 647 0.84 -7.78 -23.93
N GLY A 648 1.53 -8.71 -24.61
CA GLY A 648 2.17 -8.46 -25.89
C GLY A 648 1.15 -8.21 -27.00
N ASP A 649 0.09 -9.01 -27.03
CA ASP A 649 -1.06 -8.81 -27.92
C ASP A 649 -1.69 -7.42 -27.70
N ALA A 650 -1.93 -7.03 -26.44
CA ALA A 650 -2.52 -5.73 -26.14
C ALA A 650 -1.64 -4.56 -26.59
N VAL A 651 -0.32 -4.68 -26.47
CA VAL A 651 0.64 -3.69 -27.01
C VAL A 651 0.55 -3.63 -28.53
N ARG A 652 0.54 -4.77 -29.21
CA ARG A 652 0.47 -4.87 -30.68
C ARG A 652 -0.86 -4.40 -31.26
N MET A 653 -1.93 -4.35 -30.47
CA MET A 653 -3.20 -3.77 -30.90
C MET A 653 -3.10 -2.26 -31.19
N LEU A 654 -2.26 -1.55 -30.44
CA LEU A 654 -2.10 -0.10 -30.59
C LEU A 654 -0.83 0.27 -31.36
N TRP A 655 0.27 -0.45 -31.10
CA TRP A 655 1.58 -0.12 -31.65
C TRP A 655 1.90 -0.92 -32.90
N SER A 656 2.23 -0.20 -33.98
CA SER A 656 2.85 -0.75 -35.17
C SER A 656 4.34 -0.45 -35.17
N ALA A 657 5.16 -1.50 -35.25
CA ALA A 657 6.61 -1.41 -35.36
C ALA A 657 7.07 -2.39 -36.45
N PRO A 658 7.14 -1.94 -37.72
CA PRO A 658 7.39 -2.81 -38.86
C PRO A 658 8.87 -3.24 -39.02
N GLY A 659 9.78 -2.66 -38.24
CA GLY A 659 11.20 -3.05 -38.21
C GLY A 659 12.06 -2.03 -37.46
N PRO A 660 13.37 -2.28 -37.30
CA PRO A 660 14.30 -1.39 -36.59
C PRO A 660 14.50 -0.04 -37.30
N ASP A 661 14.33 0.00 -38.62
CA ASP A 661 14.56 1.20 -39.45
C ASP A 661 13.30 2.06 -39.63
N HIS A 662 12.17 1.66 -39.06
CA HIS A 662 10.89 2.37 -39.22
C HIS A 662 10.43 2.96 -37.90
N LEU A 663 9.90 4.18 -37.94
CA LEU A 663 9.34 4.84 -36.78
C LEU A 663 8.11 4.06 -36.27
N PRO A 664 8.08 3.69 -34.98
CA PRO A 664 6.88 3.12 -34.38
C PRO A 664 5.73 4.12 -34.44
N THR A 665 4.54 3.63 -34.79
CA THR A 665 3.30 4.43 -34.77
C THR A 665 2.31 3.83 -33.79
N ILE A 666 1.44 4.67 -33.23
CA ILE A 666 0.39 4.26 -32.31
C ILE A 666 -0.99 4.67 -32.85
N ASN A 667 -1.95 3.76 -32.81
CA ASN A 667 -3.35 4.05 -33.11
C ASN A 667 -4.17 4.09 -31.81
N GLU A 668 -4.48 5.29 -31.34
CA GLU A 668 -5.24 5.49 -30.09
C GLU A 668 -6.76 5.57 -30.30
N SER A 669 -7.23 5.61 -31.56
CA SER A 669 -8.64 5.87 -31.89
C SER A 669 -9.60 4.78 -31.40
N ASP A 670 -9.08 3.60 -31.08
CA ASP A 670 -9.83 2.42 -30.66
C ASP A 670 -9.83 2.18 -29.14
N ILE A 671 -9.15 3.03 -28.35
CA ILE A 671 -9.16 2.91 -26.89
C ILE A 671 -10.56 3.23 -26.38
N PHE A 672 -11.17 2.34 -25.59
CA PHE A 672 -12.56 2.51 -25.17
C PHE A 672 -12.70 3.47 -23.98
N LEU A 673 -11.75 3.44 -23.03
CA LEU A 673 -11.85 4.12 -21.75
C LEU A 673 -10.69 5.08 -21.53
N HIS A 674 -11.02 6.35 -21.33
CA HIS A 674 -10.08 7.41 -20.98
C HIS A 674 -10.35 7.90 -19.56
N PHE A 675 -9.31 8.14 -18.76
CA PHE A 675 -9.44 8.90 -17.52
C PHE A 675 -8.84 10.28 -17.68
N VAL A 676 -9.57 11.30 -17.23
CA VAL A 676 -9.06 12.67 -17.11
C VAL A 676 -8.81 12.95 -15.63
N CYS A 677 -7.55 13.10 -15.27
CA CYS A 677 -7.08 13.39 -13.92
C CYS A 677 -6.71 14.87 -13.81
N ASP A 678 -7.20 15.52 -12.75
CA ASP A 678 -6.98 16.93 -12.44
C ASP A 678 -6.12 17.07 -11.17
#